data_AF-A0A3A8PMK2-F1
#
_entry.id   AF-A0A3A8PMK2-F1
#
_cell.length_a   1.000
_cell.length_b   1.000
_cell.length_c   1.000
_cell.angle_alpha   90.00
_cell.angle_beta   90.00
_cell.angle_gamma   90.00
#
_symmetry.space_group_name_H-M   'P 1'
#
loop_
_entity.id
_entity.type
_entity.pdbx_description
1 polymer ?
#
loop_
_entity_poly.entity_id
_entity_poly.type
_entity_poly.pdbx_seq_one_letter_code
_entity_poly.pdbx_strand_id
1 'polypeptide(L)'
;VPATPAPIGGGGLPTTTPPSPAAAARSPGKGDPFAEPAEPRLPMGGSPEDKLEFFRGILKQKTETLARARALYAERDGEVAQLKAALEKARKEGGGAPALSSQDEQRLKLAQVRIASLEAELAASEADRKDLSRALAEVESEIPRLTEELQAERESRGAMAEELVGAKEALGLAQDRVAELASGKSEAQGALEAVQEQYQSVLADVERLTAERDEQALRISQLETGLAEAQGAMGALESESDWSRSSLEEAHAHAKVLEGERDAARRQLAVVEDGLKTLQTQVTELERSLALKDADAVGLRAALTARTAEAAELPSLRSALEGRAAEAARVQARVRELEAEVAQAREAVRAEVEAAEVRARMAESELASLREVLEATEVEQVSLRDRMESDAAALGEAVHEAEARVHAAEAKATALEAQLAELTAQAAAVQAEREEHQQQLAAVERKLATTQAERVGYSARVSMLETAGGQREAELQRQQALVAKAQEELSLERARREALEAEAADARVNAAEAEARVEALSSGQDGQREELVALNEQLEAARAEADKVDRLQQRVKMVEGALEASEAKRRIAEAQAARVKDLDAVKAALQSEQGAKALLEAQLEEARAAIEAEQAERAALEAKLGEARSHGQAGDARQAEQAALEARLAQLDTSLKSEQAARQALEAKLAAAPASGADAPADWMSERDQLKADIASMKRKLMAAEAALESAASTKAKVARLEAQLKALK
;
A
#
# COMPACT_ATOMS: atom_id res chain seq x y z
N VAL A 1 -29.93 14.28 31.36
CA VAL A 1 -29.05 14.91 32.38
C VAL A 1 -27.62 14.81 31.87
N PRO A 2 -27.05 15.86 31.24
CA PRO A 2 -25.68 15.81 30.76
C PRO A 2 -24.73 16.41 31.82
N ALA A 3 -23.63 15.71 32.10
CA ALA A 3 -22.57 16.16 32.98
C ALA A 3 -21.51 16.93 32.17
N THR A 4 -21.27 18.16 32.60
CA THR A 4 -20.20 19.07 32.18
C THR A 4 -18.85 18.66 32.78
N PRO A 5 -17.71 18.81 32.07
CA PRO A 5 -16.38 18.69 32.67
C PRO A 5 -15.86 20.05 33.17
N ALA A 6 -15.14 20.02 34.29
CA ALA A 6 -14.55 21.16 34.99
C ALA A 6 -13.25 21.67 34.33
N PRO A 7 -12.86 22.95 34.53
CA PRO A 7 -11.61 23.50 34.03
C PRO A 7 -10.43 23.24 34.98
N ILE A 8 -9.29 22.91 34.39
CA ILE A 8 -7.99 22.71 35.04
C ILE A 8 -7.42 24.08 35.46
N GLY A 9 -7.14 24.22 36.75
CA GLY A 9 -6.55 25.41 37.35
C GLY A 9 -5.10 25.64 36.95
N GLY A 10 -4.80 26.85 36.50
CA GLY A 10 -3.44 27.36 36.30
C GLY A 10 -2.80 27.75 37.63
N GLY A 11 -1.70 27.10 37.98
CA GLY A 11 -0.85 27.46 39.10
C GLY A 11 0.06 28.64 38.73
N GLY A 12 -0.18 29.79 39.35
CA GLY A 12 0.76 30.91 39.34
C GLY A 12 1.87 30.69 40.38
N LEU A 13 3.12 30.74 39.94
CA LEU A 13 4.30 30.81 40.80
C LEU A 13 4.55 32.27 41.22
N PRO A 14 4.82 32.56 42.51
CA PRO A 14 5.22 33.89 42.95
C PRO A 14 6.72 34.12 42.70
N THR A 15 7.05 35.17 41.94
CA THR A 15 8.41 35.68 41.78
C THR A 15 8.76 36.62 42.94
N THR A 16 9.64 36.18 43.83
CA THR A 16 10.22 37.00 44.89
C THR A 16 11.53 37.64 44.42
N THR A 17 11.53 38.96 44.23
CA THR A 17 12.73 39.78 44.01
C THR A 17 13.46 40.04 45.34
N PRO A 18 14.80 39.95 45.41
CA PRO A 18 15.56 40.32 46.61
C PRO A 18 15.81 41.85 46.67
N PRO A 19 15.89 42.44 47.88
CA PRO A 19 16.16 43.86 48.04
C PRO A 19 17.66 44.18 47.91
N SER A 20 17.96 45.25 47.17
CA SER A 20 19.31 45.83 47.01
C SER A 20 19.72 46.64 48.26
N PRO A 21 20.98 46.62 48.71
CA PRO A 21 21.41 47.33 49.91
C PRO A 21 21.58 48.84 49.64
N ALA A 22 20.93 49.66 50.46
CA ALA A 22 21.04 51.11 50.44
C ALA A 22 22.43 51.56 50.95
N ALA A 23 23.24 52.15 50.07
CA ALA A 23 24.46 52.86 50.43
C ALA A 23 24.10 54.23 51.05
N ALA A 24 24.64 54.51 52.23
CA ALA A 24 24.42 55.75 52.97
C ALA A 24 25.15 56.94 52.31
N ALA A 25 24.40 57.83 51.66
CA ALA A 25 24.92 59.10 51.16
C ALA A 25 25.16 60.08 52.33
N ARG A 26 26.42 60.49 52.53
CA ARG A 26 26.76 61.61 53.42
C ARG A 26 26.50 62.93 52.67
N SER A 27 25.73 63.82 53.28
CA SER A 27 25.41 65.14 52.74
C SER A 27 26.67 66.02 52.63
N PRO A 28 26.97 66.63 51.47
CA PRO A 28 28.10 67.53 51.33
C PRO A 28 27.83 68.86 52.05
N GLY A 29 28.86 69.36 52.75
CA GLY A 29 28.80 70.62 53.49
C GLY A 29 28.69 71.83 52.54
N LYS A 30 27.82 72.77 52.90
CA LYS A 30 27.56 74.02 52.18
C LYS A 30 28.80 74.93 52.24
N GLY A 31 29.70 74.78 51.27
CA GLY A 31 30.97 75.51 51.22
C GLY A 31 32.08 74.79 50.45
N ASP A 32 31.86 73.55 50.03
CA ASP A 32 32.79 72.82 49.19
C ASP A 32 32.70 73.30 47.72
N PRO A 33 33.77 73.87 47.12
CA PRO A 33 33.77 74.26 45.71
C PRO A 33 33.67 73.06 44.75
N PHE A 34 33.80 71.82 45.24
CA PHE A 34 33.57 70.57 44.52
C PHE A 34 32.20 69.97 44.78
N ALA A 35 31.30 70.64 45.52
CA ALA A 35 29.95 70.16 45.75
C ALA A 35 29.19 70.05 44.42
N GLU A 36 28.98 68.81 43.97
CA GLU A 36 28.24 68.55 42.74
C GLU A 36 26.79 69.06 42.86
N PRO A 37 26.27 69.75 41.83
CA PRO A 37 24.83 70.02 41.74
C PRO A 37 24.06 68.71 41.82
N ALA A 38 22.95 68.68 42.55
CA ALA A 38 22.15 67.46 42.71
C ALA A 38 21.86 66.80 41.35
N GLU A 39 22.27 65.54 41.19
CA GLU A 39 22.14 64.82 39.92
C GLU A 39 20.65 64.81 39.52
N PRO A 40 20.30 65.29 38.30
CA PRO A 40 18.93 65.23 37.82
C PRO A 40 18.50 63.77 37.76
N ARG A 41 17.27 63.45 38.17
CA ARG A 41 16.79 62.05 38.16
C ARG A 41 16.57 61.57 36.72
N LEU A 42 16.96 60.32 36.42
CA LEU A 42 16.66 59.71 35.12
C LEU A 42 15.14 59.77 34.84
N PRO A 43 14.72 60.21 33.64
CA PRO A 43 13.32 60.13 33.24
C PRO A 43 12.93 58.64 33.09
N MET A 44 12.20 58.14 34.09
CA MET A 44 11.68 56.77 34.07
C MET A 44 10.63 56.63 32.97
N GLY A 45 10.91 55.80 31.97
CA GLY A 45 10.02 55.58 30.81
C GLY A 45 10.35 56.40 29.56
N GLY A 46 11.43 57.20 29.57
CA GLY A 46 11.92 57.87 28.36
C GLY A 46 12.37 56.86 27.30
N SER A 47 12.23 57.25 26.03
CA SER A 47 12.77 56.50 24.90
C SER A 47 14.28 56.28 25.05
N PRO A 48 14.89 55.28 24.38
CA PRO A 48 16.35 55.09 24.40
C PRO A 48 17.11 56.39 24.10
N GLU A 49 16.57 57.23 23.22
CA GLU A 49 17.09 58.54 22.85
C GLU A 49 17.06 59.54 24.02
N ASP A 50 15.95 59.62 24.77
CA ASP A 50 15.83 60.53 25.94
C ASP A 50 16.85 60.17 27.04
N LYS A 51 17.13 58.89 27.22
CA LYS A 51 18.15 58.42 28.17
C LYS A 51 19.55 58.81 27.71
N LEU A 52 19.85 58.72 26.41
CA LEU A 52 21.14 59.15 25.86
C LEU A 52 21.36 60.66 26.00
N GLU A 53 20.32 61.48 25.78
CA GLU A 53 20.41 62.93 26.00
C GLU A 53 20.64 63.27 27.48
N PHE A 54 19.96 62.56 28.38
CA PHE A 54 20.18 62.68 29.81
C PHE A 54 21.64 62.33 30.20
N PHE A 55 22.19 61.22 29.71
CA PHE A 55 23.58 60.84 29.98
C PHE A 55 24.58 61.85 29.40
N ARG A 56 24.33 62.39 28.21
CA ARG A 56 25.14 63.49 27.64
C ARG A 56 25.11 64.74 28.52
N GLY A 57 23.95 65.07 29.09
CA GLY A 57 23.78 66.18 30.03
C GLY A 57 24.61 66.01 31.31
N ILE A 58 24.57 64.82 31.92
CA ILE A 58 25.39 64.50 33.10
C ILE A 58 26.88 64.56 32.77
N LEU A 59 27.31 63.98 31.65
CA LEU A 59 28.71 64.01 31.22
C LEU A 59 29.19 65.46 31.07
N LYS A 60 28.38 66.34 30.46
CA LYS A 60 28.70 67.75 30.32
C LYS A 60 28.86 68.43 31.69
N GLN A 61 27.93 68.21 32.62
CA GLN A 61 28.02 68.75 33.98
C GLN A 61 29.30 68.28 34.69
N LYS A 62 29.64 66.99 34.61
CA LYS A 62 30.86 66.45 35.22
C LYS A 62 32.13 67.02 34.58
N THR A 63 32.16 67.22 33.26
CA THR A 63 33.29 67.89 32.60
C THR A 63 33.46 69.35 33.02
N GLU A 64 32.38 70.10 33.21
CA GLU A 64 32.42 71.50 33.69
C GLU A 64 32.87 71.59 35.15
N THR A 65 32.49 70.62 35.99
CA THR A 65 32.97 70.52 37.38
C THR A 65 34.46 70.18 37.44
N LEU A 66 34.92 69.21 36.62
CA LEU A 66 36.34 68.88 36.52
C LEU A 66 37.19 70.04 35.96
N ALA A 67 36.67 70.82 35.03
CA ALA A 67 37.36 72.01 34.53
C ALA A 67 37.51 73.08 35.62
N ARG A 68 36.45 73.33 36.40
CA ARG A 68 36.50 74.23 37.57
C ARG A 68 37.47 73.75 38.64
N ALA A 69 37.45 72.45 38.93
CA ALA A 69 38.39 71.80 39.83
C ALA A 69 39.84 72.05 39.42
N ARG A 70 40.20 71.78 38.15
CA ARG A 70 41.55 72.00 37.62
C ARG A 70 41.99 73.47 37.71
N ALA A 71 41.08 74.41 37.45
CA ALA A 71 41.37 75.84 37.58
C ALA A 71 41.67 76.24 39.04
N LEU A 72 40.91 75.73 40.01
CA LEU A 72 41.14 75.98 41.43
C LEU A 72 42.45 75.37 41.93
N TYR A 73 42.79 74.14 41.50
CA TYR A 73 44.08 73.54 41.83
C TYR A 73 45.25 74.33 41.22
N ALA A 74 45.13 74.81 39.97
CA ALA A 74 46.14 75.66 39.35
C ALA A 74 46.31 77.01 40.08
N GLU A 75 45.22 77.60 40.59
CA GLU A 75 45.26 78.81 41.42
C GLU A 75 45.98 78.56 42.75
N ARG A 76 45.65 77.44 43.44
CA ARG A 76 46.31 77.02 44.68
C ARG A 76 47.80 76.71 44.49
N ASP A 77 48.17 76.06 43.39
CA ASP A 77 49.58 75.83 43.03
C ASP A 77 50.32 77.15 42.78
N GLY A 78 49.66 78.11 42.12
CA GLY A 78 50.17 79.47 41.96
C GLY A 78 50.41 80.18 43.30
N GLU A 79 49.47 80.07 44.24
CA GLU A 79 49.60 80.61 45.60
C GLU A 79 50.75 79.94 46.38
N VAL A 80 50.90 78.62 46.29
CA VAL A 80 52.01 77.89 46.91
C VAL A 80 53.35 78.31 46.32
N ALA A 81 53.44 78.49 45.01
CA ALA A 81 54.65 78.99 44.34
C ALA A 81 54.99 80.42 44.80
N GLN A 82 53.98 81.30 44.92
CA GLN A 82 54.15 82.66 45.43
C GLN A 82 54.59 82.67 46.90
N LEU A 83 54.01 81.81 47.76
CA LEU A 83 54.41 81.67 49.16
C LEU A 83 55.82 81.11 49.31
N LYS A 84 56.21 80.13 48.50
CA LYS A 84 57.59 79.62 48.44
C LYS A 84 58.57 80.71 48.00
N ALA A 85 58.24 81.49 46.98
CA ALA A 85 59.04 82.62 46.54
C ALA A 85 59.15 83.73 47.61
N ALA A 86 58.05 84.03 48.33
CA ALA A 86 58.05 84.98 49.44
C ALA A 86 58.88 84.50 50.63
N LEU A 87 58.85 83.19 50.93
CA LEU A 87 59.66 82.58 51.98
C LEU A 87 61.15 82.55 51.61
N GLU A 88 61.49 82.21 50.36
CA GLU A 88 62.85 82.36 49.80
C GLU A 88 63.36 83.81 49.88
N LYS A 89 62.51 84.78 49.54
CA LYS A 89 62.83 86.22 49.63
C LYS A 89 63.06 86.64 51.07
N ALA A 90 62.19 86.26 52.02
CA ALA A 90 62.37 86.52 53.44
C ALA A 90 63.64 85.84 54.01
N ARG A 91 64.01 84.66 53.48
CA ARG A 91 65.24 83.95 53.86
C ARG A 91 66.51 84.61 53.32
N LYS A 92 66.45 85.21 52.12
CA LYS A 92 67.53 86.00 51.52
C LYS A 92 67.68 87.38 52.18
N GLU A 93 66.57 88.02 52.57
CA GLU A 93 66.57 89.28 53.32
C GLU A 93 67.01 89.11 54.79
N GLY A 94 66.82 87.91 55.38
CA GLY A 94 67.28 87.56 56.73
C GLY A 94 68.72 87.04 56.84
N GLY A 95 69.52 87.09 55.76
CA GLY A 95 70.89 86.55 55.70
C GLY A 95 72.01 87.42 56.30
N GLY A 96 71.69 88.54 56.94
CA GLY A 96 72.65 89.41 57.64
C GLY A 96 72.16 89.76 59.05
N ALA A 97 72.81 89.20 60.07
CA ALA A 97 72.45 89.21 61.50
C ALA A 97 72.49 90.61 62.17
N PRO A 98 72.04 90.78 63.45
CA PRO A 98 71.40 89.81 64.35
C PRO A 98 70.03 90.26 64.89
N ALA A 99 69.32 89.31 65.50
CA ALA A 99 68.00 89.44 66.13
C ALA A 99 66.84 89.65 65.15
N LEU A 100 66.51 88.57 64.43
CA LEU A 100 65.13 88.35 63.99
C LEU A 100 64.22 88.52 65.21
N SER A 101 63.27 89.44 65.10
CA SER A 101 62.29 89.64 66.16
C SER A 101 61.55 88.33 66.41
N SER A 102 61.14 88.05 67.66
CA SER A 102 60.34 86.86 67.98
C SER A 102 59.07 86.77 67.11
N GLN A 103 58.61 87.89 66.57
CA GLN A 103 57.48 87.99 65.66
C GLN A 103 57.78 87.43 64.26
N ASP A 104 59.01 87.60 63.74
CA ASP A 104 59.40 87.05 62.44
C ASP A 104 59.67 85.54 62.52
N GLU A 105 60.24 85.07 63.64
CA GLU A 105 60.33 83.63 63.92
C GLU A 105 58.95 82.99 64.06
N GLN A 106 57.99 83.67 64.69
CA GLN A 106 56.60 83.20 64.77
C GLN A 106 55.92 83.16 63.40
N ARG A 107 56.13 84.17 62.55
CA ARG A 107 55.61 84.18 61.17
C ARG A 107 56.22 83.08 60.32
N LEU A 108 57.52 82.82 60.46
CA LEU A 108 58.20 81.74 59.77
C LEU A 108 57.68 80.37 60.24
N LYS A 109 57.48 80.18 61.55
CA LYS A 109 56.87 78.96 62.11
C LYS A 109 55.44 78.76 61.62
N LEU A 110 54.62 79.81 61.59
CA LEU A 110 53.25 79.75 61.05
C LEU A 110 53.24 79.43 59.55
N ALA A 111 54.15 80.03 58.77
CA ALA A 111 54.29 79.72 57.34
C ALA A 111 54.77 78.29 57.11
N GLN A 112 55.71 77.78 57.91
CA GLN A 112 56.16 76.38 57.86
C GLN A 112 55.04 75.41 58.21
N VAL A 113 54.26 75.68 59.26
CA VAL A 113 53.09 74.86 59.61
C VAL A 113 52.05 74.89 58.49
N ARG A 114 51.83 76.05 57.86
CA ARG A 114 50.89 76.17 56.73
C ARG A 114 51.38 75.42 55.49
N ILE A 115 52.68 75.47 55.20
CA ILE A 115 53.29 74.69 54.10
C ILE A 115 53.15 73.19 54.37
N ALA A 116 53.48 72.72 55.59
CA ALA A 116 53.31 71.32 55.96
C ALA A 116 51.84 70.87 55.87
N SER A 117 50.89 71.73 56.25
CA SER A 117 49.44 71.47 56.10
C SER A 117 49.04 71.34 54.62
N LEU A 118 49.52 72.24 53.76
CA LEU A 118 49.22 72.20 52.32
C LEU A 118 49.90 71.01 51.62
N GLU A 119 51.10 70.62 52.04
CA GLU A 119 51.78 69.42 51.55
C GLU A 119 51.03 68.14 51.96
N ALA A 120 50.46 68.10 53.17
CA ALA A 120 49.61 67.00 53.61
C ALA A 120 48.28 66.95 52.83
N GLU A 121 47.64 68.10 52.59
CA GLU A 121 46.43 68.20 51.76
C GLU A 121 46.70 67.80 50.30
N LEU A 122 47.84 68.20 49.74
CA LEU A 122 48.26 67.79 48.39
C LEU A 122 48.48 66.29 48.32
N ALA A 123 49.22 65.71 49.28
CA ALA A 123 49.45 64.26 49.36
C ALA A 123 48.13 63.47 49.51
N ALA A 124 47.17 63.99 50.28
CA ALA A 124 45.83 63.40 50.37
C ALA A 124 45.09 63.47 49.01
N SER A 125 45.10 64.62 48.33
CA SER A 125 44.48 64.77 47.01
C SER A 125 45.15 63.92 45.92
N GLU A 126 46.46 63.68 46.03
CA GLU A 126 47.18 62.76 45.14
C GLU A 126 46.82 61.30 45.40
N ALA A 127 46.60 60.92 46.67
CA ALA A 127 46.10 59.60 47.02
C ALA A 127 44.68 59.41 46.47
N ASP A 128 43.79 60.38 46.67
CA ASP A 128 42.43 60.35 46.12
C ASP A 128 42.44 60.28 44.59
N ARG A 129 43.34 61.02 43.92
CA ARG A 129 43.50 60.95 42.46
C ARG A 129 43.95 59.56 42.00
N LYS A 130 44.84 58.90 42.75
CA LYS A 130 45.28 57.53 42.44
C LYS A 130 44.15 56.53 42.64
N ASP A 131 43.36 56.66 43.70
CA ASP A 131 42.23 55.78 43.96
C ASP A 131 41.09 55.98 42.94
N LEU A 132 40.79 57.23 42.57
CA LEU A 132 39.86 57.54 41.47
C LEU A 132 40.39 57.02 40.12
N SER A 133 41.69 57.12 39.85
CA SER A 133 42.27 56.57 38.63
C SER A 133 42.20 55.03 38.59
N ARG A 134 42.32 54.36 39.74
CA ARG A 134 42.14 52.90 39.83
C ARG A 134 40.68 52.52 39.64
N ALA A 135 39.75 53.20 40.29
CA ALA A 135 38.32 52.98 40.12
C ALA A 135 37.88 53.24 38.67
N LEU A 136 38.43 54.27 38.02
CA LEU A 136 38.20 54.54 36.61
C LEU A 136 38.71 53.39 35.73
N ALA A 137 39.93 52.90 35.97
CA ALA A 137 40.49 51.76 35.23
C ALA A 137 39.67 50.46 35.43
N GLU A 138 39.13 50.24 36.63
CA GLU A 138 38.25 49.12 36.93
C GLU A 138 36.93 49.24 36.14
N VAL A 139 36.27 50.40 36.17
CA VAL A 139 35.07 50.67 35.38
C VAL A 139 35.35 50.55 33.88
N GLU A 140 36.48 51.08 33.39
CA GLU A 140 36.91 50.95 32.00
C GLU A 140 37.15 49.49 31.61
N SER A 141 37.59 48.63 32.53
CA SER A 141 37.73 47.19 32.32
C SER A 141 36.41 46.42 32.39
N GLU A 142 35.42 46.91 33.14
CA GLU A 142 34.09 46.31 33.22
C GLU A 142 33.24 46.60 31.97
N ILE A 143 33.42 47.74 31.31
CA ILE A 143 32.70 48.10 30.07
C ILE A 143 32.84 47.05 28.95
N PRO A 144 34.05 46.61 28.54
CA PRO A 144 34.19 45.60 27.50
C PRO A 144 33.59 44.26 27.95
N ARG A 145 33.77 43.89 29.22
CA ARG A 145 33.19 42.67 29.78
C ARG A 145 31.65 42.68 29.73
N LEU A 146 31.01 43.77 30.18
CA LEU A 146 29.55 43.90 30.11
C LEU A 146 29.05 43.96 28.67
N THR A 147 29.85 44.48 27.75
CA THR A 147 29.53 44.49 26.31
C THR A 147 29.57 43.08 25.74
N GLU A 148 30.57 42.27 26.11
CA GLU A 148 30.67 40.85 25.75
C GLU A 148 29.53 40.03 26.37
N GLU A 149 29.21 40.24 27.64
CA GLU A 149 28.07 39.58 28.30
C GLU A 149 26.74 39.95 27.63
N LEU A 150 26.53 41.23 27.26
CA LEU A 150 25.35 41.67 26.52
C LEU A 150 25.28 41.06 25.12
N GLN A 151 26.42 40.92 24.45
CA GLN A 151 26.48 40.31 23.12
C GLN A 151 26.19 38.80 23.20
N ALA A 152 26.78 38.09 24.16
CA ALA A 152 26.48 36.69 24.42
C ALA A 152 25.00 36.48 24.78
N GLU A 153 24.41 37.38 25.56
CA GLU A 153 22.98 37.32 25.85
C GLU A 153 22.13 37.51 24.57
N ARG A 154 22.49 38.46 23.70
CA ARG A 154 21.80 38.66 22.41
C ARG A 154 21.92 37.45 21.50
N GLU A 155 23.10 36.84 21.40
CA GLU A 155 23.34 35.61 20.64
C GLU A 155 22.52 34.45 21.21
N SER A 156 22.48 34.29 22.54
CA SER A 156 21.66 33.27 23.19
C SER A 156 20.15 33.46 22.96
N ARG A 157 19.67 34.71 22.98
CA ARG A 157 18.26 35.05 22.67
C ARG A 157 17.96 34.84 21.19
N GLY A 158 18.92 35.08 20.30
CA GLY A 158 18.83 34.77 18.88
C GLY A 158 18.66 33.26 18.64
N ALA A 159 19.52 32.44 19.26
CA ALA A 159 19.42 30.98 19.19
C ALA A 159 18.07 30.46 19.73
N MET A 160 17.62 30.97 20.89
CA MET A 160 16.29 30.62 21.42
C MET A 160 15.14 31.05 20.49
N ALA A 161 15.27 32.19 19.82
CA ALA A 161 14.27 32.64 18.85
C ALA A 161 14.21 31.71 17.63
N GLU A 162 15.36 31.26 17.13
CA GLU A 162 15.43 30.27 16.04
C GLU A 162 14.85 28.92 16.44
N GLU A 163 15.15 28.43 17.65
CA GLU A 163 14.54 27.20 18.19
C GLU A 163 13.02 27.33 18.33
N LEU A 164 12.53 28.49 18.79
CA LEU A 164 11.09 28.75 18.87
C LEU A 164 10.42 28.82 17.50
N VAL A 165 11.11 29.35 16.48
CA VAL A 165 10.62 29.34 15.09
C VAL A 165 10.58 27.90 14.57
N GLY A 166 11.64 27.13 14.74
CA GLY A 166 11.69 25.72 14.34
C GLY A 166 10.63 24.86 15.06
N ALA A 167 10.39 25.10 16.35
CA ALA A 167 9.32 24.44 17.10
C ALA A 167 7.92 24.81 16.58
N LYS A 168 7.70 26.07 16.18
CA LYS A 168 6.44 26.50 15.56
C LYS A 168 6.22 25.87 14.18
N GLU A 169 7.26 25.77 13.36
CA GLU A 169 7.19 25.10 12.06
C GLU A 169 6.90 23.60 12.21
N ALA A 170 7.59 22.93 13.15
CA ALA A 170 7.32 21.53 13.47
C ALA A 170 5.90 21.31 13.99
N LEU A 171 5.39 22.23 14.81
CA LEU A 171 3.99 22.20 15.26
C LEU A 171 3.00 22.41 14.10
N GLY A 172 3.30 23.33 13.18
CA GLY A 172 2.50 23.54 11.97
C GLY A 172 2.40 22.28 11.10
N LEU A 173 3.54 21.64 10.82
CA LEU A 173 3.59 20.37 10.08
C LEU A 173 2.84 19.24 10.80
N ALA A 174 2.88 19.22 12.14
CA ALA A 174 2.10 18.27 12.92
C ALA A 174 0.60 18.54 12.83
N GLN A 175 0.17 19.80 12.83
CA GLN A 175 -1.24 20.19 12.66
C GLN A 175 -1.75 19.85 11.26
N ASP A 176 -0.96 20.08 10.21
CA ASP A 176 -1.31 19.72 8.84
C ASP A 176 -1.49 18.20 8.70
N ARG A 177 -0.57 17.40 9.27
CA ARG A 177 -0.73 15.93 9.31
C ARG A 177 -1.98 15.48 10.06
N VAL A 178 -2.34 16.16 11.15
CA VAL A 178 -3.58 15.84 11.87
C VAL A 178 -4.81 16.16 11.02
N ALA A 179 -4.80 17.26 10.25
CA ALA A 179 -5.87 17.60 9.31
C ALA A 179 -5.96 16.58 8.15
N GLU A 180 -4.84 16.16 7.58
CA GLU A 180 -4.79 15.11 6.55
C GLU A 180 -5.33 13.77 7.08
N LEU A 181 -4.92 13.35 8.29
CA LEU A 181 -5.44 12.14 8.92
C LEU A 181 -6.93 12.23 9.23
N ALA A 182 -7.44 13.41 9.59
CA ALA A 182 -8.86 13.64 9.80
C ALA A 182 -9.66 13.54 8.49
N SER A 183 -9.14 14.13 7.39
CA SER A 183 -9.74 13.98 6.05
C SER A 183 -9.75 12.53 5.60
N GLY A 184 -8.61 11.84 5.71
CA GLY A 184 -8.49 10.43 5.36
C GLY A 184 -9.41 9.52 6.19
N LYS A 185 -9.60 9.83 7.47
CA LYS A 185 -10.58 9.13 8.32
C LYS A 185 -12.02 9.36 7.83
N SER A 186 -12.38 10.58 7.46
CA SER A 186 -13.72 10.90 6.92
C SER A 186 -13.99 10.21 5.59
N GLU A 187 -13.01 10.19 4.68
CA GLU A 187 -13.10 9.49 3.40
C GLU A 187 -13.23 7.98 3.58
N ALA A 188 -12.41 7.39 4.47
CA ALA A 188 -12.49 5.97 4.78
C ALA A 188 -13.84 5.59 5.42
N GLN A 189 -14.41 6.46 6.26
CA GLN A 189 -15.73 6.25 6.84
C GLN A 189 -16.83 6.31 5.78
N GLY A 190 -16.80 7.29 4.87
CA GLY A 190 -17.74 7.35 3.75
C GLY A 190 -17.63 6.13 2.80
N ALA A 191 -16.42 5.64 2.56
CA ALA A 191 -16.21 4.41 1.78
C ALA A 191 -16.77 3.17 2.49
N LEU A 192 -16.65 3.09 3.82
CA LEU A 192 -17.25 2.01 4.61
C LEU A 192 -18.78 2.04 4.52
N GLU A 193 -19.39 3.22 4.64
CA GLU A 193 -20.84 3.42 4.51
C GLU A 193 -21.34 3.01 3.11
N ALA A 194 -20.62 3.40 2.05
CA ALA A 194 -20.95 2.98 0.68
C ALA A 194 -20.86 1.46 0.48
N VAL A 195 -19.86 0.79 1.07
CA VAL A 195 -19.75 -0.68 1.02
C VAL A 195 -20.86 -1.34 1.82
N GLN A 196 -21.27 -0.76 2.95
CA GLN A 196 -22.41 -1.26 3.73
C GLN A 196 -23.73 -1.13 2.93
N GLU A 197 -23.96 -0.02 2.25
CA GLU A 197 -25.13 0.15 1.37
C GLU A 197 -25.13 -0.87 0.21
N GLN A 198 -23.97 -1.09 -0.43
CA GLN A 198 -23.82 -2.11 -1.45
C GLN A 198 -24.11 -3.52 -0.91
N TYR A 199 -23.63 -3.84 0.30
CA TYR A 199 -23.89 -5.11 0.95
C TYR A 199 -25.38 -5.31 1.23
N GLN A 200 -26.09 -4.28 1.73
CA GLN A 200 -27.53 -4.33 1.95
C GLN A 200 -28.31 -4.50 0.63
N SER A 201 -27.89 -3.81 -0.44
CA SER A 201 -28.49 -3.99 -1.77
C SER A 201 -28.33 -5.41 -2.29
N VAL A 202 -27.14 -6.01 -2.13
CA VAL A 202 -26.90 -7.40 -2.58
C VAL A 202 -27.72 -8.39 -1.75
N LEU A 203 -27.86 -8.18 -0.44
CA LEU A 203 -28.75 -9.01 0.38
C LEU A 203 -30.20 -8.96 -0.12
N ALA A 204 -30.71 -7.76 -0.42
CA ALA A 204 -32.06 -7.61 -0.97
C ALA A 204 -32.22 -8.32 -2.34
N ASP A 205 -31.20 -8.28 -3.20
CA ASP A 205 -31.21 -9.03 -4.46
C ASP A 205 -31.17 -10.55 -4.25
N VAL A 206 -30.41 -11.04 -3.27
CA VAL A 206 -30.38 -12.46 -2.92
C VAL A 206 -31.73 -12.93 -2.39
N GLU A 207 -32.37 -12.15 -1.51
CA GLU A 207 -33.72 -12.44 -1.01
C GLU A 207 -34.74 -12.49 -2.17
N ARG A 208 -34.66 -11.54 -3.11
CA ARG A 208 -35.51 -11.52 -4.31
C ARG A 208 -35.29 -12.75 -5.20
N LEU A 209 -34.03 -13.09 -5.49
CA LEU A 209 -33.71 -14.27 -6.31
C LEU A 209 -34.11 -15.58 -5.62
N THR A 210 -34.04 -15.62 -4.28
CA THR A 210 -34.51 -16.77 -3.49
C THR A 210 -36.02 -16.92 -3.61
N ALA A 211 -36.78 -15.82 -3.49
CA ALA A 211 -38.23 -15.84 -3.70
C ALA A 211 -38.61 -16.23 -5.14
N GLU A 212 -37.89 -15.73 -6.15
CA GLU A 212 -38.08 -16.13 -7.56
C GLU A 212 -37.79 -17.63 -7.77
N ARG A 213 -36.75 -18.17 -7.11
CA ARG A 213 -36.44 -19.61 -7.14
C ARG A 213 -37.55 -20.43 -6.49
N ASP A 214 -38.05 -20.02 -5.32
CA ASP A 214 -39.12 -20.74 -4.62
C ASP A 214 -40.42 -20.72 -5.42
N GLU A 215 -40.74 -19.61 -6.09
CA GLU A 215 -41.86 -19.53 -7.03
C GLU A 215 -41.67 -20.50 -8.21
N GLN A 216 -40.47 -20.56 -8.78
CA GLN A 216 -40.16 -21.53 -9.85
C GLN A 216 -40.26 -22.97 -9.37
N ALA A 217 -39.81 -23.28 -8.15
CA ALA A 217 -39.93 -24.62 -7.55
C ALA A 217 -41.39 -25.02 -7.36
N LEU A 218 -42.23 -24.09 -6.88
CA LEU A 218 -43.69 -24.31 -6.78
C LEU A 218 -44.32 -24.55 -8.16
N ARG A 219 -43.93 -23.77 -9.18
CA ARG A 219 -44.41 -23.99 -10.57
C ARG A 219 -43.99 -25.35 -11.12
N ILE A 220 -42.77 -25.80 -10.84
CA ILE A 220 -42.30 -27.14 -11.24
C ILE A 220 -43.14 -28.22 -10.56
N SER A 221 -43.36 -28.14 -9.25
CA SER A 221 -44.20 -29.10 -8.52
C SER A 221 -45.64 -29.15 -9.05
N GLN A 222 -46.22 -27.99 -9.40
CA GLN A 222 -47.54 -27.92 -10.03
C GLN A 222 -47.56 -28.61 -11.40
N LEU A 223 -46.53 -28.40 -12.23
CA LEU A 223 -46.41 -29.05 -13.53
C LEU A 223 -46.20 -30.56 -13.41
N GLU A 224 -45.42 -31.02 -12.43
CA GLU A 224 -45.23 -32.45 -12.15
C GLU A 224 -46.53 -33.11 -11.69
N THR A 225 -47.30 -32.44 -10.84
CA THR A 225 -48.63 -32.91 -10.41
C THR A 225 -49.57 -32.99 -11.60
N GLY A 226 -49.64 -31.95 -12.41
CA GLY A 226 -50.45 -31.94 -13.64
C GLY A 226 -50.02 -33.01 -14.65
N LEU A 227 -48.72 -33.31 -14.74
CA LEU A 227 -48.21 -34.39 -15.58
C LEU A 227 -48.63 -35.76 -15.03
N ALA A 228 -48.55 -35.98 -13.72
CA ALA A 228 -48.99 -37.22 -13.08
C ALA A 228 -50.50 -37.45 -13.25
N GLU A 229 -51.31 -36.39 -13.10
CA GLU A 229 -52.76 -36.43 -13.37
C GLU A 229 -53.05 -36.76 -14.84
N ALA A 230 -52.36 -36.13 -15.78
CA ALA A 230 -52.50 -36.42 -17.21
C ALA A 230 -52.08 -37.85 -17.56
N GLN A 231 -51.01 -38.37 -16.95
CA GLN A 231 -50.58 -39.76 -17.10
C GLN A 231 -51.62 -40.73 -16.52
N GLY A 232 -52.18 -40.43 -15.34
CA GLY A 232 -53.26 -41.21 -14.74
C GLY A 232 -54.52 -41.22 -15.62
N ALA A 233 -54.89 -40.08 -16.20
CA ALA A 233 -56.00 -39.98 -17.14
C ALA A 233 -55.76 -40.79 -18.43
N MET A 234 -54.54 -40.77 -18.98
CA MET A 234 -54.19 -41.63 -20.11
C MET A 234 -54.28 -43.11 -19.74
N GLY A 235 -53.77 -43.52 -18.58
CA GLY A 235 -53.89 -44.91 -18.10
C GLY A 235 -55.35 -45.35 -17.92
N ALA A 236 -56.21 -44.45 -17.43
CA ALA A 236 -57.65 -44.70 -17.35
C ALA A 236 -58.28 -44.88 -18.74
N LEU A 237 -57.95 -44.01 -19.70
CA LEU A 237 -58.42 -44.13 -21.10
C LEU A 237 -57.92 -45.41 -21.78
N GLU A 238 -56.68 -45.81 -21.51
CA GLU A 238 -56.13 -47.09 -21.99
C GLU A 238 -56.91 -48.27 -21.41
N SER A 239 -57.21 -48.25 -20.11
CA SER A 239 -58.02 -49.29 -19.47
C SER A 239 -59.47 -49.33 -19.98
N GLU A 240 -60.08 -48.17 -20.26
CA GLU A 240 -61.40 -48.07 -20.88
C GLU A 240 -61.37 -48.57 -22.34
N SER A 241 -60.28 -48.31 -23.07
CA SER A 241 -60.06 -48.83 -24.42
C SER A 241 -59.92 -50.36 -24.43
N ASP A 242 -59.15 -50.92 -23.50
CA ASP A 242 -58.99 -52.37 -23.37
C ASP A 242 -60.27 -53.05 -22.91
N TRP A 243 -61.03 -52.42 -22.00
CA TRP A 243 -62.36 -52.89 -21.63
C TRP A 243 -63.33 -52.84 -22.81
N SER A 244 -63.32 -51.76 -23.59
CA SER A 244 -64.12 -51.63 -24.80
C SER A 244 -63.75 -52.68 -25.85
N ARG A 245 -62.45 -53.00 -26.00
CA ARG A 245 -61.98 -54.08 -26.89
C ARG A 245 -62.42 -55.45 -26.39
N SER A 246 -62.23 -55.76 -25.11
CA SER A 246 -62.67 -57.03 -24.52
C SER A 246 -64.18 -57.21 -24.64
N SER A 247 -64.95 -56.15 -24.37
CA SER A 247 -66.41 -56.14 -24.52
C SER A 247 -66.84 -56.35 -25.97
N LEU A 248 -66.14 -55.73 -26.93
CA LEU A 248 -66.38 -55.93 -28.36
C LEU A 248 -65.99 -57.34 -28.83
N GLU A 249 -64.90 -57.92 -28.32
CA GLU A 249 -64.51 -59.31 -28.58
C GLU A 249 -65.52 -60.31 -28.02
N GLU A 250 -66.02 -60.08 -26.79
CA GLU A 250 -67.07 -60.87 -26.18
C GLU A 250 -68.38 -60.78 -26.96
N ALA A 251 -68.80 -59.58 -27.37
CA ALA A 251 -69.96 -59.39 -28.24
C ALA A 251 -69.79 -60.11 -29.60
N HIS A 252 -68.59 -60.08 -30.20
CA HIS A 252 -68.29 -60.85 -31.40
C HIS A 252 -68.31 -62.37 -31.18
N ALA A 253 -67.82 -62.85 -30.04
CA ALA A 253 -67.89 -64.26 -29.68
C ALA A 253 -69.34 -64.72 -29.50
N HIS A 254 -70.16 -63.94 -28.78
CA HIS A 254 -71.60 -64.19 -28.65
C HIS A 254 -72.32 -64.19 -29.99
N ALA A 255 -72.00 -63.24 -30.88
CA ALA A 255 -72.58 -63.20 -32.22
C ALA A 255 -72.26 -64.49 -33.01
N LYS A 256 -71.02 -64.99 -32.95
CA LYS A 256 -70.63 -66.26 -33.58
C LYS A 256 -71.37 -67.46 -32.99
N VAL A 257 -71.58 -67.49 -31.67
CA VAL A 257 -72.37 -68.54 -31.01
C VAL A 257 -73.82 -68.51 -31.50
N LEU A 258 -74.46 -67.33 -31.51
CA LEU A 258 -75.82 -67.16 -32.02
C LEU A 258 -75.94 -67.52 -33.50
N GLU A 259 -74.93 -67.22 -34.32
CA GLU A 259 -74.88 -67.68 -35.72
C GLU A 259 -74.80 -69.21 -35.81
N GLY A 260 -73.99 -69.85 -34.97
CA GLY A 260 -73.90 -71.31 -34.87
C GLY A 260 -75.21 -71.94 -34.41
N GLU A 261 -75.88 -71.38 -33.41
CA GLU A 261 -77.19 -71.80 -32.92
C GLU A 261 -78.27 -71.63 -34.00
N ARG A 262 -78.29 -70.49 -34.71
CA ARG A 262 -79.19 -70.26 -35.85
C ARG A 262 -78.98 -71.31 -36.94
N ASP A 263 -77.74 -71.62 -37.27
CA ASP A 263 -77.43 -72.62 -38.30
C ASP A 263 -77.78 -74.04 -37.83
N ALA A 264 -77.60 -74.36 -36.55
CA ALA A 264 -78.06 -75.60 -35.95
C ALA A 264 -79.60 -75.70 -35.97
N ALA A 265 -80.31 -74.64 -35.60
CA ALA A 265 -81.76 -74.55 -35.66
C ALA A 265 -82.26 -74.70 -37.11
N ARG A 266 -81.58 -74.10 -38.09
CA ARG A 266 -81.89 -74.30 -39.52
C ARG A 266 -81.71 -75.75 -39.96
N ARG A 267 -80.66 -76.44 -39.49
CA ARG A 267 -80.47 -77.88 -39.77
C ARG A 267 -81.55 -78.73 -39.12
N GLN A 268 -81.90 -78.45 -37.86
CA GLN A 268 -82.99 -79.13 -37.17
C GLN A 268 -84.33 -78.91 -37.89
N LEU A 269 -84.59 -77.69 -38.35
CA LEU A 269 -85.79 -77.36 -39.12
C LEU A 269 -85.82 -78.14 -40.43
N ALA A 270 -84.71 -78.26 -41.16
CA ALA A 270 -84.63 -79.11 -42.35
C ALA A 270 -84.90 -80.60 -42.06
N VAL A 271 -84.38 -81.13 -40.94
CA VAL A 271 -84.67 -82.51 -40.50
C VAL A 271 -86.16 -82.68 -40.17
N VAL A 272 -86.77 -81.71 -39.49
CA VAL A 272 -88.21 -81.73 -39.19
C VAL A 272 -89.02 -81.63 -40.48
N GLU A 273 -88.65 -80.76 -41.42
CA GLU A 273 -89.30 -80.64 -42.73
C GLU A 273 -89.23 -81.95 -43.53
N ASP A 274 -88.09 -82.62 -43.56
CA ASP A 274 -87.94 -83.93 -44.22
C ASP A 274 -88.69 -85.05 -43.48
N GLY A 275 -88.69 -85.01 -42.15
CA GLY A 275 -89.53 -85.88 -41.32
C GLY A 275 -91.02 -85.67 -41.59
N LEU A 276 -91.46 -84.42 -41.77
CA LEU A 276 -92.84 -84.04 -42.07
C LEU A 276 -93.23 -84.47 -43.49
N LYS A 277 -92.35 -84.35 -44.49
CA LYS A 277 -92.54 -84.94 -45.83
C LYS A 277 -92.68 -86.46 -45.77
N THR A 278 -91.87 -87.13 -44.95
CA THR A 278 -91.93 -88.59 -44.75
C THR A 278 -93.24 -89.00 -44.09
N LEU A 279 -93.66 -88.27 -43.04
CA LEU A 279 -94.97 -88.45 -42.39
C LEU A 279 -96.13 -88.19 -43.36
N GLN A 280 -96.05 -87.16 -44.21
CA GLN A 280 -97.02 -86.92 -45.26
C GLN A 280 -97.08 -88.10 -46.24
N THR A 281 -95.94 -88.68 -46.64
CA THR A 281 -95.93 -89.87 -47.49
C THR A 281 -96.58 -91.07 -46.78
N GLN A 282 -96.28 -91.27 -45.49
CA GLN A 282 -96.89 -92.31 -44.68
C GLN A 282 -98.41 -92.10 -44.52
N VAL A 283 -98.87 -90.87 -44.32
CA VAL A 283 -100.31 -90.54 -44.25
C VAL A 283 -100.97 -90.83 -45.59
N THR A 284 -100.38 -90.43 -46.72
CA THR A 284 -100.96 -90.75 -48.05
C THR A 284 -101.00 -92.27 -48.31
N GLU A 285 -100.04 -93.03 -47.79
CA GLU A 285 -100.02 -94.49 -47.89
C GLU A 285 -101.05 -95.13 -46.94
N LEU A 286 -101.19 -94.61 -45.72
CA LEU A 286 -102.21 -95.04 -44.77
C LEU A 286 -103.61 -94.73 -45.28
N GLU A 287 -103.85 -93.56 -45.86
CA GLU A 287 -105.11 -93.20 -46.54
C GLU A 287 -105.41 -94.17 -47.69
N ARG A 288 -104.39 -94.59 -48.46
CA ARG A 288 -104.52 -95.64 -49.48
C ARG A 288 -104.90 -96.99 -48.87
N SER A 289 -104.26 -97.37 -47.76
CA SER A 289 -104.55 -98.61 -47.04
C SER A 289 -105.95 -98.60 -46.41
N LEU A 290 -106.40 -97.43 -45.95
CA LEU A 290 -107.72 -97.24 -45.39
C LEU A 290 -108.78 -97.34 -46.50
N ALA A 291 -108.54 -96.72 -47.66
CA ALA A 291 -109.39 -96.85 -48.84
C ALA A 291 -109.50 -98.31 -49.33
N LEU A 292 -108.41 -99.08 -49.26
CA LEU A 292 -108.42 -100.53 -49.50
C LEU A 292 -109.27 -101.28 -48.46
N LYS A 293 -109.12 -100.96 -47.17
CA LYS A 293 -109.91 -101.60 -46.10
C LYS A 293 -111.38 -101.20 -46.13
N ASP A 294 -111.73 -99.98 -46.54
CA ASP A 294 -113.11 -99.56 -46.73
C ASP A 294 -113.75 -100.27 -47.92
N ALA A 295 -112.98 -100.58 -48.97
CA ALA A 295 -113.43 -101.47 -50.05
C ALA A 295 -113.70 -102.90 -49.53
N ASP A 296 -112.85 -103.44 -48.66
CA ASP A 296 -113.06 -104.74 -48.00
C ASP A 296 -114.29 -104.73 -47.06
N ALA A 297 -114.54 -103.62 -46.35
CA ALA A 297 -115.70 -103.46 -45.48
C ALA A 297 -117.02 -103.35 -46.25
N VAL A 298 -117.02 -102.76 -47.45
CA VAL A 298 -118.15 -102.81 -48.39
C VAL A 298 -118.38 -104.23 -48.90
N GLY A 299 -117.31 -105.00 -49.17
CA GLY A 299 -117.39 -106.44 -49.49
C GLY A 299 -118.00 -107.29 -48.37
N LEU A 300 -117.64 -107.02 -47.10
CA LEU A 300 -118.20 -107.72 -45.94
C LEU A 300 -119.66 -107.33 -45.63
N ARG A 301 -120.08 -106.09 -45.91
CA ARG A 301 -121.49 -105.67 -45.77
C ARG A 301 -122.40 -106.27 -46.84
N ALA A 302 -121.90 -106.55 -48.04
CA ALA A 302 -122.61 -107.31 -49.06
C ALA A 302 -122.75 -108.80 -48.67
N ALA A 303 -121.77 -109.39 -47.96
CA ALA A 303 -121.85 -110.76 -47.45
C ALA A 303 -122.82 -110.91 -46.26
N LEU A 304 -123.01 -109.85 -45.44
CA LEU A 304 -123.92 -109.89 -44.28
C LEU A 304 -125.40 -109.72 -44.66
N THR A 305 -125.71 -109.04 -45.77
CA THR A 305 -127.08 -108.88 -46.29
C THR A 305 -127.60 -110.13 -47.04
N ALA A 306 -126.73 -111.05 -47.41
CA ALA A 306 -127.09 -112.36 -47.98
C ALA A 306 -127.39 -113.43 -46.92
N ARG A 307 -127.11 -113.19 -45.63
CA ARG A 307 -127.21 -114.19 -44.55
C ARG A 307 -128.34 -113.94 -43.54
N THR A 308 -129.15 -112.90 -43.75
CA THR A 308 -130.31 -112.54 -42.91
C THR A 308 -131.64 -112.73 -43.64
N ALA A 309 -131.75 -113.82 -44.41
CA ALA A 309 -132.97 -114.24 -45.11
C ALA A 309 -133.39 -115.70 -44.84
N GLU A 310 -132.78 -116.40 -43.87
CA GLU A 310 -133.16 -117.77 -43.50
C GLU A 310 -133.05 -118.01 -41.99
N ALA A 311 -134.20 -118.05 -41.30
CA ALA A 311 -134.58 -119.09 -40.32
C ALA A 311 -135.77 -118.61 -39.46
N ALA A 312 -136.94 -119.12 -39.82
CA ALA A 312 -138.22 -118.94 -39.15
C ALA A 312 -138.61 -120.22 -38.37
N GLU A 313 -139.47 -120.03 -37.35
CA GLU A 313 -140.45 -120.98 -36.75
C GLU A 313 -139.90 -122.07 -35.79
N LEU A 314 -140.17 -122.03 -34.46
CA LEU A 314 -141.41 -122.39 -33.71
C LEU A 314 -141.72 -123.91 -33.78
N PRO A 315 -142.19 -124.64 -32.72
CA PRO A 315 -143.27 -124.24 -31.81
C PRO A 315 -143.32 -124.97 -30.43
N SER A 316 -144.45 -124.83 -29.72
CA SER A 316 -144.97 -125.57 -28.54
C SER A 316 -145.04 -124.82 -27.20
N LEU A 317 -145.38 -123.54 -27.30
CA LEU A 317 -146.39 -122.83 -26.51
C LEU A 317 -147.68 -123.64 -26.27
N ARG A 318 -147.59 -124.78 -25.59
CA ARG A 318 -148.75 -125.54 -25.09
C ARG A 318 -148.59 -126.12 -23.69
N SER A 319 -147.38 -126.13 -23.12
CA SER A 319 -147.17 -126.30 -21.67
C SER A 319 -147.38 -124.98 -20.89
N ALA A 320 -147.54 -123.85 -21.61
CA ALA A 320 -147.66 -122.48 -21.12
C ALA A 320 -148.96 -122.13 -20.37
N LEU A 321 -149.63 -123.06 -19.71
CA LEU A 321 -150.84 -122.72 -18.94
C LEU A 321 -151.07 -123.48 -17.64
N GLU A 322 -150.29 -124.52 -17.33
CA GLU A 322 -150.24 -125.04 -15.95
C GLU A 322 -149.23 -124.26 -15.09
N GLY A 323 -148.31 -123.52 -15.74
CA GLY A 323 -147.17 -122.82 -15.14
C GLY A 323 -147.34 -121.31 -14.91
N ARG A 324 -148.30 -120.84 -14.12
CA ARG A 324 -148.19 -119.45 -13.59
C ARG A 324 -148.53 -119.25 -12.12
N ALA A 325 -149.08 -120.26 -11.43
CA ALA A 325 -149.47 -120.11 -10.02
C ALA A 325 -148.39 -120.60 -9.02
N ALA A 326 -147.56 -121.59 -9.38
CA ALA A 326 -146.59 -122.18 -8.45
C ALA A 326 -145.20 -121.50 -8.44
N GLU A 327 -144.83 -120.77 -9.49
CA GLU A 327 -143.53 -120.05 -9.57
C GLU A 327 -143.54 -118.70 -8.83
N ALA A 328 -144.70 -118.06 -8.66
CA ALA A 328 -144.82 -116.81 -7.90
C ALA A 328 -144.46 -117.00 -6.41
N ALA A 329 -144.75 -118.17 -5.83
CA ALA A 329 -144.43 -118.48 -4.43
C ALA A 329 -142.93 -118.72 -4.18
N ARG A 330 -142.19 -119.23 -5.18
CA ARG A 330 -140.73 -119.47 -5.08
C ARG A 330 -139.91 -118.20 -5.26
N VAL A 331 -140.37 -117.25 -6.10
CA VAL A 331 -139.68 -115.96 -6.29
C VAL A 331 -139.80 -115.07 -5.04
N GLN A 332 -140.94 -115.13 -4.33
CA GLN A 332 -141.13 -114.35 -3.10
C GLN A 332 -140.24 -114.81 -1.92
N ALA A 333 -139.79 -116.07 -1.90
CA ALA A 333 -138.81 -116.55 -0.92
C ALA A 333 -137.38 -116.08 -1.24
N ARG A 334 -137.02 -116.01 -2.53
CA ARG A 334 -135.69 -115.57 -3.00
C ARG A 334 -135.46 -114.06 -2.83
N VAL A 335 -136.53 -113.25 -2.88
CA VAL A 335 -136.44 -111.79 -2.64
C VAL A 335 -136.13 -111.48 -1.17
N ARG A 336 -136.71 -112.21 -0.21
CA ARG A 336 -136.42 -112.00 1.22
C ARG A 336 -135.00 -112.41 1.63
N GLU A 337 -134.44 -113.40 0.95
CA GLU A 337 -133.04 -113.83 1.14
C GLU A 337 -132.06 -112.74 0.65
N LEU A 338 -132.29 -112.18 -0.54
CA LEU A 338 -131.47 -111.10 -1.10
C LEU A 338 -131.62 -109.77 -0.33
N GLU A 339 -132.79 -109.48 0.23
CA GLU A 339 -133.00 -108.30 1.09
C GLU A 339 -132.20 -108.39 2.41
N ALA A 340 -132.02 -109.60 2.97
CA ALA A 340 -131.20 -109.83 4.15
C ALA A 340 -129.69 -109.69 3.87
N GLU A 341 -129.22 -110.20 2.72
CA GLU A 341 -127.82 -110.06 2.28
C GLU A 341 -127.44 -108.59 2.00
N VAL A 342 -128.35 -107.81 1.41
CA VAL A 342 -128.13 -106.37 1.16
C VAL A 342 -128.15 -105.56 2.46
N ALA A 343 -128.94 -105.95 3.46
CA ALA A 343 -128.92 -105.32 4.78
C ALA A 343 -127.58 -105.58 5.50
N GLN A 344 -127.08 -106.82 5.46
CA GLN A 344 -125.77 -107.18 6.03
C GLN A 344 -124.60 -106.47 5.32
N ALA A 345 -124.64 -106.35 3.99
CA ALA A 345 -123.61 -105.63 3.23
C ALA A 345 -123.59 -104.12 3.56
N ARG A 346 -124.75 -103.51 3.83
CA ARG A 346 -124.85 -102.09 4.22
C ARG A 346 -124.29 -101.82 5.62
N GLU A 347 -124.49 -102.73 6.57
CA GLU A 347 -123.89 -102.60 7.91
C GLU A 347 -122.37 -102.80 7.88
N ALA A 348 -121.86 -103.73 7.06
CA ALA A 348 -120.42 -103.92 6.88
C ALA A 348 -119.74 -102.68 6.28
N VAL A 349 -120.32 -102.08 5.23
CA VAL A 349 -119.79 -100.83 4.64
C VAL A 349 -119.87 -99.66 5.62
N ARG A 350 -120.93 -99.58 6.43
CA ARG A 350 -121.05 -98.52 7.45
C ARG A 350 -119.96 -98.63 8.53
N ALA A 351 -119.64 -99.85 8.97
CA ALA A 351 -118.55 -100.09 9.91
C ALA A 351 -117.17 -99.75 9.32
N GLU A 352 -116.94 -100.02 8.03
CA GLU A 352 -115.70 -99.64 7.34
C GLU A 352 -115.55 -98.12 7.18
N VAL A 353 -116.65 -97.41 6.92
CA VAL A 353 -116.68 -95.94 6.85
C VAL A 353 -116.38 -95.32 8.22
N GLU A 354 -117.02 -95.80 9.29
CA GLU A 354 -116.72 -95.31 10.66
C GLU A 354 -115.26 -95.60 11.06
N ALA A 355 -114.71 -96.76 10.68
CA ALA A 355 -113.29 -97.08 10.90
C ALA A 355 -112.34 -96.23 10.03
N ALA A 356 -112.78 -95.76 8.86
CA ALA A 356 -112.03 -94.85 8.01
C ALA A 356 -112.07 -93.41 8.55
N GLU A 357 -113.22 -92.96 9.08
CA GLU A 357 -113.36 -91.64 9.72
C GLU A 357 -112.50 -91.50 10.97
N VAL A 358 -112.40 -92.55 11.80
CA VAL A 358 -111.50 -92.55 12.97
C VAL A 358 -110.03 -92.46 12.54
N ARG A 359 -109.64 -93.18 11.47
CA ARG A 359 -108.28 -93.08 10.91
C ARG A 359 -107.99 -91.71 10.29
N ALA A 360 -108.97 -91.10 9.63
CA ALA A 360 -108.85 -89.75 9.09
C ALA A 360 -108.66 -88.72 10.20
N ARG A 361 -109.43 -88.80 11.30
CA ARG A 361 -109.26 -87.91 12.46
C ARG A 361 -107.91 -88.07 13.15
N MET A 362 -107.41 -89.31 13.25
CA MET A 362 -106.05 -89.54 13.77
C MET A 362 -104.99 -88.92 12.86
N ALA A 363 -105.08 -89.13 11.53
CA ALA A 363 -104.17 -88.51 10.58
C ALA A 363 -104.24 -86.97 10.60
N GLU A 364 -105.43 -86.38 10.77
CA GLU A 364 -105.62 -84.94 10.94
C GLU A 364 -104.95 -84.42 12.21
N SER A 365 -105.04 -85.14 13.33
CA SER A 365 -104.35 -84.78 14.57
C SER A 365 -102.82 -84.90 14.47
N GLU A 366 -102.32 -85.92 13.77
CA GLU A 366 -100.89 -86.07 13.49
C GLU A 366 -100.39 -84.96 12.56
N LEU A 367 -101.13 -84.62 11.51
CA LEU A 367 -100.81 -83.50 10.62
C LEU A 367 -100.84 -82.15 11.35
N ALA A 368 -101.77 -81.95 12.29
CA ALA A 368 -101.79 -80.75 13.12
C ALA A 368 -100.54 -80.67 14.00
N SER A 369 -100.14 -81.77 14.64
CA SER A 369 -98.92 -81.82 15.46
C SER A 369 -97.64 -81.62 14.65
N LEU A 370 -97.57 -82.15 13.42
CA LEU A 370 -96.42 -81.95 12.53
C LEU A 370 -96.34 -80.52 12.01
N ARG A 371 -97.48 -79.85 11.77
CA ARG A 371 -97.51 -78.43 11.43
C ARG A 371 -97.02 -77.56 12.57
N GLU A 372 -97.42 -77.85 13.80
CA GLU A 372 -96.95 -77.12 14.98
C GLU A 372 -95.43 -77.28 15.17
N VAL A 373 -94.90 -78.49 14.97
CA VAL A 373 -93.44 -78.71 14.99
C VAL A 373 -92.75 -78.00 13.82
N LEU A 374 -93.32 -78.02 12.62
CA LEU A 374 -92.77 -77.32 11.46
C LEU A 374 -92.70 -75.81 11.72
N GLU A 375 -93.80 -75.20 12.18
CA GLU A 375 -93.87 -73.78 12.53
C GLU A 375 -92.85 -73.43 13.63
N ALA A 376 -92.70 -74.28 14.65
CA ALA A 376 -91.67 -74.10 15.67
C ALA A 376 -90.25 -74.14 15.09
N THR A 377 -89.96 -75.09 14.20
CA THR A 377 -88.65 -75.17 13.54
C THR A 377 -88.39 -74.02 12.57
N GLU A 378 -89.41 -73.50 11.90
CA GLU A 378 -89.30 -72.32 11.02
C GLU A 378 -88.98 -71.08 11.84
N VAL A 379 -89.63 -70.89 12.99
CA VAL A 379 -89.32 -69.81 13.93
C VAL A 379 -87.88 -69.92 14.47
N GLU A 380 -87.42 -71.12 14.82
CA GLU A 380 -86.04 -71.35 15.24
C GLU A 380 -85.04 -71.04 14.11
N GLN A 381 -85.32 -71.46 12.88
CA GLN A 381 -84.48 -71.17 11.71
C GLN A 381 -84.41 -69.66 11.41
N VAL A 382 -85.53 -68.94 11.52
CA VAL A 382 -85.56 -67.48 11.38
C VAL A 382 -84.76 -66.83 12.50
N SER A 383 -84.92 -67.26 13.75
CA SER A 383 -84.16 -66.71 14.88
C SER A 383 -82.65 -66.97 14.77
N LEU A 384 -82.24 -68.13 14.25
CA LEU A 384 -80.84 -68.44 13.97
C LEU A 384 -80.29 -67.60 12.81
N ARG A 385 -81.09 -67.39 11.77
CA ARG A 385 -80.72 -66.53 10.65
C ARG A 385 -80.54 -65.08 11.09
N ASP A 386 -81.49 -64.53 11.85
CA ASP A 386 -81.42 -63.16 12.38
C ASP A 386 -80.19 -63.00 13.30
N ARG A 387 -79.89 -64.02 14.11
CA ARG A 387 -78.69 -64.04 14.95
C ARG A 387 -77.41 -64.10 14.11
N MET A 388 -77.36 -64.94 13.08
CA MET A 388 -76.21 -65.01 12.18
C MET A 388 -76.03 -63.70 11.37
N GLU A 389 -77.12 -63.06 10.97
CA GLU A 389 -77.09 -61.77 10.27
C GLU A 389 -76.62 -60.65 11.21
N SER A 390 -77.07 -60.66 12.46
CA SER A 390 -76.57 -59.77 13.52
C SER A 390 -75.10 -60.02 13.85
N ASP A 391 -74.67 -61.28 13.96
CA ASP A 391 -73.27 -61.63 14.23
C ASP A 391 -72.38 -61.28 13.03
N ALA A 392 -72.86 -61.45 11.80
CA ALA A 392 -72.17 -61.04 10.59
C ALA A 392 -72.04 -59.51 10.49
N ALA A 393 -73.08 -58.76 10.87
CA ALA A 393 -73.02 -57.30 10.96
C ALA A 393 -72.02 -56.83 12.02
N ALA A 394 -72.04 -57.44 13.22
CA ALA A 394 -71.09 -57.12 14.28
C ALA A 394 -69.64 -57.46 13.90
N LEU A 395 -69.41 -58.58 13.21
CA LEU A 395 -68.09 -58.92 12.66
C LEU A 395 -67.68 -57.97 11.54
N GLY A 396 -68.62 -57.54 10.69
CA GLY A 396 -68.38 -56.52 9.67
C GLY A 396 -67.92 -55.19 10.27
N GLU A 397 -68.61 -54.70 11.29
CA GLU A 397 -68.23 -53.49 12.03
C GLU A 397 -66.86 -53.65 12.72
N ALA A 398 -66.60 -54.81 13.35
CA ALA A 398 -65.31 -55.07 13.97
C ALA A 398 -64.16 -55.12 12.96
N VAL A 399 -64.39 -55.64 11.75
CA VAL A 399 -63.41 -55.62 10.65
C VAL A 399 -63.18 -54.20 10.16
N HIS A 400 -64.23 -53.40 9.96
CA HIS A 400 -64.07 -51.99 9.54
C HIS A 400 -63.34 -51.17 10.62
N GLU A 401 -63.60 -51.42 11.90
CA GLU A 401 -62.88 -50.77 12.99
C GLU A 401 -61.41 -51.23 13.04
N ALA A 402 -61.13 -52.50 12.78
CA ALA A 402 -59.76 -53.01 12.68
C ALA A 402 -59.01 -52.40 11.49
N GLU A 403 -59.63 -52.31 10.31
CA GLU A 403 -59.08 -51.67 9.11
C GLU A 403 -58.82 -50.18 9.36
N ALA A 404 -59.73 -49.47 10.01
CA ALA A 404 -59.54 -48.08 10.40
C ALA A 404 -58.35 -47.92 11.37
N ARG A 405 -58.17 -48.85 12.32
CA ARG A 405 -57.01 -48.86 13.23
C ARG A 405 -55.71 -49.18 12.49
N VAL A 406 -55.73 -50.07 11.50
CA VAL A 406 -54.57 -50.38 10.65
C VAL A 406 -54.18 -49.16 9.82
N HIS A 407 -55.13 -48.51 9.13
CA HIS A 407 -54.83 -47.29 8.38
C HIS A 407 -54.35 -46.15 9.28
N ALA A 408 -54.89 -46.01 10.49
CA ALA A 408 -54.39 -45.04 11.46
C ALA A 408 -52.97 -45.39 11.95
N ALA A 409 -52.63 -46.66 12.06
CA ALA A 409 -51.28 -47.12 12.41
C ALA A 409 -50.29 -46.92 11.25
N GLU A 410 -50.70 -47.20 10.01
CA GLU A 410 -49.93 -46.95 8.79
C GLU A 410 -49.66 -45.46 8.61
N ALA A 411 -50.66 -44.60 8.80
CA ALA A 411 -50.50 -43.15 8.74
C ALA A 411 -49.54 -42.63 9.83
N LYS A 412 -49.53 -43.25 11.02
CA LYS A 412 -48.55 -42.94 12.07
C LYS A 412 -47.15 -43.44 11.72
N ALA A 413 -47.04 -44.63 11.11
CA ALA A 413 -45.76 -45.17 10.67
C ALA A 413 -45.13 -44.28 9.60
N THR A 414 -45.89 -43.87 8.58
CA THR A 414 -45.40 -42.95 7.53
C THR A 414 -45.04 -41.58 8.09
N ALA A 415 -45.81 -41.05 9.04
CA ALA A 415 -45.46 -39.80 9.73
C ALA A 415 -44.16 -39.91 10.54
N LEU A 416 -43.94 -41.04 11.24
CA LEU A 416 -42.70 -41.29 11.98
C LEU A 416 -41.50 -41.50 11.04
N GLU A 417 -41.69 -42.17 9.90
CA GLU A 417 -40.66 -42.32 8.87
C GLU A 417 -40.26 -40.96 8.28
N ALA A 418 -41.23 -40.08 8.02
CA ALA A 418 -40.96 -38.72 7.57
C ALA A 418 -40.18 -37.92 8.62
N GLN A 419 -40.56 -38.02 9.90
CA GLN A 419 -39.83 -37.38 11.01
C GLN A 419 -38.40 -37.94 11.16
N LEU A 420 -38.21 -39.25 11.00
CA LEU A 420 -36.87 -39.85 11.02
C LEU A 420 -36.02 -39.39 9.84
N ALA A 421 -36.60 -39.29 8.64
CA ALA A 421 -35.91 -38.76 7.47
C ALA A 421 -35.50 -37.29 7.67
N GLU A 422 -36.39 -36.47 8.25
CA GLU A 422 -36.11 -35.08 8.59
C GLU A 422 -35.00 -34.96 9.64
N LEU A 423 -35.07 -35.71 10.74
CA LEU A 423 -34.04 -35.73 11.78
C LEU A 423 -32.69 -36.23 11.23
N THR A 424 -32.71 -37.20 10.32
CA THR A 424 -31.49 -37.69 9.66
C THR A 424 -30.89 -36.63 8.75
N ALA A 425 -31.72 -35.90 8.01
CA ALA A 425 -31.28 -34.77 7.18
C ALA A 425 -30.71 -33.62 8.03
N GLN A 426 -31.37 -33.29 9.15
CA GLN A 426 -30.87 -32.30 10.11
C GLN A 426 -29.54 -32.74 10.73
N ALA A 427 -29.39 -34.02 11.12
CA ALA A 427 -28.13 -34.55 11.64
C ALA A 427 -27.00 -34.48 10.59
N ALA A 428 -27.30 -34.80 9.33
CA ALA A 428 -26.34 -34.68 8.23
C ALA A 428 -25.93 -33.22 7.98
N ALA A 429 -26.88 -32.28 8.04
CA ALA A 429 -26.62 -30.85 7.90
C ALA A 429 -25.72 -30.33 9.04
N VAL A 430 -26.03 -30.65 10.29
CA VAL A 430 -25.19 -30.28 11.45
C VAL A 430 -23.79 -30.91 11.34
N GLN A 431 -23.68 -32.12 10.81
CA GLN A 431 -22.38 -32.75 10.60
C GLN A 431 -21.56 -32.04 9.50
N ALA A 432 -22.20 -31.62 8.40
CA ALA A 432 -21.56 -30.81 7.38
C ALA A 432 -21.11 -29.44 7.91
N GLU A 433 -21.95 -28.75 8.69
CA GLU A 433 -21.58 -27.49 9.36
C GLU A 433 -20.39 -27.68 10.30
N ARG A 434 -20.36 -28.77 11.06
CA ARG A 434 -19.23 -29.10 11.94
C ARG A 434 -17.94 -29.32 11.16
N GLU A 435 -17.99 -30.03 10.04
CA GLU A 435 -16.84 -30.25 9.17
C GLU A 435 -16.36 -28.93 8.55
N GLU A 436 -17.28 -28.05 8.15
CA GLU A 436 -16.95 -26.71 7.66
C GLU A 436 -16.27 -25.86 8.74
N HIS A 437 -16.83 -25.80 9.95
CA HIS A 437 -16.21 -25.09 11.07
C HIS A 437 -14.84 -25.67 11.44
N GLN A 438 -14.65 -26.97 11.33
CA GLN A 438 -13.35 -27.61 11.55
C GLN A 438 -12.33 -27.19 10.47
N GLN A 439 -12.76 -27.07 9.20
CA GLN A 439 -11.91 -26.53 8.14
C GLN A 439 -11.59 -25.05 8.33
N GLN A 440 -12.56 -24.24 8.77
CA GLN A 440 -12.38 -22.83 9.10
C GLN A 440 -11.37 -22.66 10.25
N LEU A 441 -11.48 -23.47 11.32
CA LEU A 441 -10.51 -23.49 12.42
C LEU A 441 -9.11 -23.85 11.93
N ALA A 442 -8.96 -24.90 11.13
CA ALA A 442 -7.66 -25.28 10.56
C ALA A 442 -7.07 -24.16 9.67
N ALA A 443 -7.90 -23.41 8.94
CA ALA A 443 -7.46 -22.28 8.14
C ALA A 443 -7.01 -21.09 9.02
N VAL A 444 -7.70 -20.83 10.13
CA VAL A 444 -7.32 -19.80 11.10
C VAL A 444 -6.01 -20.18 11.81
N GLU A 445 -5.83 -21.44 12.20
CA GLU A 445 -4.59 -21.93 12.79
C GLU A 445 -3.40 -21.77 11.85
N ARG A 446 -3.56 -22.09 10.56
CA ARG A 446 -2.52 -21.84 9.55
C ARG A 446 -2.20 -20.35 9.42
N LYS A 447 -3.22 -19.48 9.39
CA LYS A 447 -3.02 -18.03 9.35
C LYS A 447 -2.27 -17.53 10.59
N LEU A 448 -2.61 -18.04 11.77
CA LEU A 448 -1.92 -17.70 13.02
C LEU A 448 -0.45 -18.15 12.98
N ALA A 449 -0.18 -19.36 12.48
CA ALA A 449 1.19 -19.84 12.31
C ALA A 449 1.99 -18.97 11.34
N THR A 450 1.38 -18.55 10.22
CA THR A 450 2.04 -17.63 9.27
C THR A 450 2.30 -16.26 9.85
N THR A 451 1.34 -15.66 10.57
CA THR A 451 1.54 -14.34 11.19
C THR A 451 2.57 -14.40 12.32
N GLN A 452 2.63 -15.51 13.05
CA GLN A 452 3.66 -15.74 14.05
C GLN A 452 5.05 -15.89 13.41
N ALA A 453 5.17 -16.60 12.30
CA ALA A 453 6.41 -16.69 11.52
C ALA A 453 6.83 -15.32 10.96
N GLU A 454 5.88 -14.53 10.44
CA GLU A 454 6.13 -13.15 10.00
C GLU A 454 6.60 -12.28 11.15
N ARG A 455 5.98 -12.38 12.34
CA ARG A 455 6.38 -11.63 13.53
C ARG A 455 7.80 -11.98 13.98
N VAL A 456 8.18 -13.27 13.94
CA VAL A 456 9.56 -13.71 14.19
C VAL A 456 10.50 -13.15 13.11
N GLY A 457 10.08 -13.15 11.84
CA GLY A 457 10.82 -12.55 10.74
C GLY A 457 11.03 -11.04 10.89
N TYR A 458 10.00 -10.31 11.32
CA TYR A 458 10.10 -8.87 11.61
C TYR A 458 10.99 -8.60 12.81
N SER A 459 10.88 -9.39 13.88
CA SER A 459 11.77 -9.29 15.04
C SER A 459 13.23 -9.52 14.66
N ALA A 460 13.51 -10.51 13.80
CA ALA A 460 14.86 -10.74 13.29
C ALA A 460 15.36 -9.57 12.41
N ARG A 461 14.50 -8.98 11.57
CA ARG A 461 14.85 -7.78 10.78
C ARG A 461 15.12 -6.56 11.65
N VAL A 462 14.31 -6.34 12.69
CA VAL A 462 14.52 -5.25 13.65
C VAL A 462 15.86 -5.44 14.36
N SER A 463 16.15 -6.64 14.85
CA SER A 463 17.44 -6.93 15.48
C SER A 463 18.61 -6.73 14.52
N MET A 464 18.50 -7.15 13.25
CA MET A 464 19.51 -6.87 12.22
C MET A 464 19.70 -5.37 11.98
N LEU A 465 18.61 -4.61 11.91
CA LEU A 465 18.65 -3.15 11.72
C LEU A 465 19.24 -2.43 12.94
N GLU A 466 18.96 -2.89 14.17
CA GLU A 466 19.59 -2.38 15.39
C GLU A 466 21.09 -2.63 15.38
N THR A 467 21.55 -3.85 15.01
CA THR A 467 22.99 -4.11 14.85
C THR A 467 23.62 -3.27 13.74
N ALA A 468 22.94 -3.07 12.62
CA ALA A 468 23.43 -2.20 11.53
C ALA A 468 23.47 -0.73 11.95
N GLY A 469 22.49 -0.28 12.76
CA GLY A 469 22.47 1.04 13.39
C GLY A 469 23.66 1.24 14.32
N GLY A 470 23.91 0.29 15.23
CA GLY A 470 25.07 0.33 16.12
C GLY A 470 26.41 0.30 15.38
N GLN A 471 26.51 -0.43 14.26
CA GLN A 471 27.70 -0.40 13.40
C GLN A 471 27.91 0.98 12.75
N ARG A 472 26.84 1.60 12.26
CA ARG A 472 26.91 2.95 11.67
C ARG A 472 27.23 4.02 12.71
N GLU A 473 26.71 3.91 13.92
CA GLU A 473 27.06 4.80 15.03
C GLU A 473 28.54 4.66 15.40
N ALA A 474 29.05 3.42 15.48
CA ALA A 474 30.48 3.17 15.72
C ALA A 474 31.35 3.72 14.58
N GLU A 475 30.91 3.62 13.32
CA GLU A 475 31.61 4.18 12.17
C GLU A 475 31.57 5.72 12.18
N LEU A 476 30.45 6.34 12.54
CA LEU A 476 30.34 7.78 12.74
C LEU A 476 31.28 8.26 13.86
N GLN A 477 31.34 7.56 14.99
CA GLN A 477 32.29 7.89 16.06
C GLN A 477 33.75 7.78 15.59
N ARG A 478 34.08 6.77 14.77
CA ARG A 478 35.42 6.67 14.16
C ARG A 478 35.70 7.82 13.21
N GLN A 479 34.75 8.20 12.36
CA GLN A 479 34.91 9.34 11.46
C GLN A 479 35.04 10.66 12.22
N GLN A 480 34.26 10.86 13.28
CA GLN A 480 34.39 12.03 14.17
C GLN A 480 35.77 12.08 14.83
N ALA A 481 36.29 10.95 15.29
CA ALA A 481 37.64 10.87 15.84
C ALA A 481 38.72 11.18 14.80
N LEU A 482 38.56 10.73 13.54
CA LEU A 482 39.45 11.07 12.44
C LEU A 482 39.39 12.55 12.09
N VAL A 483 38.21 13.16 12.11
CA VAL A 483 38.04 14.62 11.88
C VAL A 483 38.70 15.41 13.01
N ALA A 484 38.50 15.02 14.27
CA ALA A 484 39.16 15.66 15.41
C ALA A 484 40.70 15.57 15.28
N LYS A 485 41.21 14.38 14.92
CA LYS A 485 42.64 14.19 14.66
C LYS A 485 43.14 15.06 13.50
N ALA A 486 42.39 15.16 12.40
CA ALA A 486 42.75 16.01 11.28
C ALA A 486 42.73 17.50 11.65
N GLN A 487 41.82 17.92 12.53
CA GLN A 487 41.79 19.29 13.07
C GLN A 487 43.01 19.59 13.95
N GLU A 488 43.45 18.64 14.77
CA GLU A 488 44.70 18.73 15.54
C GLU A 488 45.94 18.77 14.63
N GLU A 489 45.99 17.94 13.59
CA GLU A 489 47.08 17.97 12.61
C GLU A 489 47.11 19.31 11.85
N LEU A 490 45.94 19.86 11.50
CA LEU A 490 45.83 21.17 10.86
C LEU A 490 46.26 22.31 11.80
N SER A 491 45.91 22.26 13.09
CA SER A 491 46.35 23.27 14.07
C SER A 491 47.85 23.20 14.31
N LEU A 492 48.43 21.99 14.33
CA LEU A 492 49.88 21.80 14.35
C LEU A 492 50.57 22.32 13.09
N GLU A 493 50.00 22.08 11.90
CA GLU A 493 50.53 22.64 10.64
C GLU A 493 50.47 24.17 10.63
N ARG A 494 49.36 24.77 11.11
CA ARG A 494 49.25 26.22 11.25
C ARG A 494 50.31 26.78 12.20
N ALA A 495 50.49 26.16 13.36
CA ALA A 495 51.55 26.54 14.30
C ALA A 495 52.95 26.39 13.70
N ARG A 496 53.20 25.35 12.90
CA ARG A 496 54.47 25.19 12.15
C ARG A 496 54.66 26.27 11.10
N ARG A 497 53.61 26.64 10.37
CA ARG A 497 53.67 27.74 9.39
C ARG A 497 53.92 29.08 10.06
N GLU A 498 53.23 29.38 11.16
CA GLU A 498 53.47 30.59 11.95
C GLU A 498 54.91 30.63 12.48
N ALA A 499 55.45 29.49 12.95
CA ALA A 499 56.84 29.39 13.38
C ALA A 499 57.83 29.62 12.22
N LEU A 500 57.58 29.04 11.04
CA LEU A 500 58.40 29.25 9.85
C LEU A 500 58.29 30.69 9.31
N GLU A 501 57.11 31.31 9.41
CA GLU A 501 56.91 32.72 9.05
C GLU A 501 57.65 33.65 10.01
N ALA A 502 57.66 33.33 11.31
CA ALA A 502 58.47 34.03 12.31
C ALA A 502 59.98 33.87 12.02
N GLU A 503 60.44 32.65 11.73
CA GLU A 503 61.83 32.39 11.36
C GLU A 503 62.22 33.11 10.05
N ALA A 504 61.32 33.16 9.08
CA ALA A 504 61.53 33.91 7.85
C ALA A 504 61.55 35.44 8.09
N ALA A 505 60.75 35.94 9.03
CA ALA A 505 60.78 37.34 9.44
C ALA A 505 62.10 37.68 10.14
N ASP A 506 62.58 36.83 11.04
CA ASP A 506 63.89 36.97 11.69
C ASP A 506 65.03 36.88 10.67
N ALA A 507 64.95 35.97 9.71
CA ALA A 507 65.91 35.86 8.61
C ALA A 507 65.93 37.13 7.73
N ARG A 508 64.78 37.76 7.49
CA ARG A 508 64.69 39.04 6.77
C ARG A 508 65.31 40.19 7.58
N VAL A 509 65.08 40.23 8.89
CA VAL A 509 65.72 41.23 9.77
C VAL A 509 67.23 41.03 9.77
N ASN A 510 67.71 39.79 9.93
CA ASN A 510 69.14 39.47 9.87
C ASN A 510 69.76 39.79 8.50
N ALA A 511 69.04 39.54 7.41
CA ALA A 511 69.46 39.92 6.07
C ALA A 511 69.55 41.44 5.92
N ALA A 512 68.55 42.19 6.39
CA ALA A 512 68.57 43.65 6.40
C ALA A 512 69.71 44.21 7.28
N GLU A 513 69.98 43.61 8.43
CA GLU A 513 71.13 43.96 9.26
C GLU A 513 72.46 43.64 8.57
N ALA A 514 72.55 42.51 7.86
CA ALA A 514 73.73 42.16 7.09
C ALA A 514 73.95 43.12 5.91
N GLU A 515 72.89 43.48 5.19
CA GLU A 515 72.90 44.50 4.15
C GLU A 515 73.34 45.86 4.72
N ALA A 516 72.79 46.29 5.86
CA ALA A 516 73.21 47.52 6.54
C ALA A 516 74.69 47.47 6.98
N ARG A 517 75.19 46.30 7.41
CA ARG A 517 76.62 46.10 7.71
C ARG A 517 77.48 46.16 6.45
N VAL A 518 77.02 45.60 5.34
CA VAL A 518 77.70 45.68 4.04
C VAL A 518 77.73 47.13 3.55
N GLU A 519 76.65 47.89 3.72
CA GLU A 519 76.56 49.30 3.36
C GLU A 519 77.45 50.19 4.28
N ALA A 520 77.53 49.87 5.57
CA ALA A 520 78.49 50.49 6.49
C ALA A 520 79.95 50.17 6.12
N LEU A 521 80.22 48.94 5.68
CA LEU A 521 81.55 48.55 5.20
C LEU A 521 81.88 49.19 3.84
N SER A 522 80.91 49.33 2.93
CA SER A 522 81.13 49.97 1.63
C SER A 522 81.35 51.46 1.78
N SER A 523 80.58 52.15 2.64
CA SER A 523 80.84 53.55 2.97
C SER A 523 82.19 53.75 3.67
N GLY A 524 82.62 52.81 4.52
CA GLY A 524 83.97 52.79 5.06
C GLY A 524 85.06 52.57 4.00
N GLN A 525 84.82 51.71 3.02
CA GLN A 525 85.73 51.48 1.88
C GLN A 525 85.78 52.67 0.92
N ASP A 526 84.67 53.37 0.72
CA ASP A 526 84.65 54.59 -0.09
C ASP A 526 85.41 55.72 0.61
N GLY A 527 85.32 55.84 1.95
CA GLY A 527 86.20 56.70 2.73
C GLY A 527 87.69 56.33 2.60
N GLN A 528 88.02 55.03 2.62
CA GLN A 528 89.39 54.56 2.38
C GLN A 528 89.85 54.80 0.93
N ARG A 529 88.94 54.72 -0.05
CA ARG A 529 89.23 55.05 -1.45
C ARG A 529 89.46 56.55 -1.63
N GLU A 530 88.70 57.40 -0.97
CA GLU A 530 88.93 58.85 -0.94
C GLU A 530 90.29 59.18 -0.30
N GLU A 531 90.66 58.52 0.79
CA GLU A 531 92.00 58.64 1.39
C GLU A 531 93.11 58.17 0.43
N LEU A 532 92.90 57.06 -0.30
CA LEU A 532 93.84 56.57 -1.31
C LEU A 532 93.96 57.51 -2.52
N VAL A 533 92.85 58.13 -2.95
CA VAL A 533 92.85 59.15 -4.00
C VAL A 533 93.62 60.39 -3.54
N ALA A 534 93.40 60.85 -2.30
CA ALA A 534 94.15 61.96 -1.72
C ALA A 534 95.65 61.65 -1.59
N LEU A 535 96.02 60.43 -1.19
CA LEU A 535 97.41 59.97 -1.17
C LEU A 535 98.02 59.88 -2.58
N ASN A 536 97.23 59.46 -3.57
CA ASN A 536 97.68 59.39 -4.96
C ASN A 536 97.85 60.80 -5.57
N GLU A 537 96.99 61.76 -5.23
CA GLU A 537 97.17 63.18 -5.57
C GLU A 537 98.42 63.77 -4.91
N GLN A 538 98.74 63.40 -3.66
CA GLN A 538 99.99 63.80 -3.00
C GLN A 538 101.22 63.19 -3.69
N LEU A 539 101.12 61.95 -4.19
CA LEU A 539 102.17 61.29 -4.97
C LEU A 539 102.36 61.93 -6.36
N GLU A 540 101.27 62.31 -7.04
CA GLU A 540 101.29 63.07 -8.29
C GLU A 540 101.91 64.46 -8.08
N ALA A 541 101.59 65.14 -6.97
CA ALA A 541 102.21 66.41 -6.61
C ALA A 541 103.73 66.26 -6.35
N ALA A 542 104.15 65.18 -5.69
CA ALA A 542 105.57 64.86 -5.48
C ALA A 542 106.28 64.51 -6.80
N ARG A 543 105.60 63.84 -7.74
CA ARG A 543 106.12 63.58 -9.09
C ARG A 543 106.25 64.86 -9.91
N ALA A 544 105.31 65.79 -9.79
CA ALA A 544 105.41 67.11 -10.41
C ALA A 544 106.56 67.98 -9.85
N GLU A 545 106.94 67.78 -8.58
CA GLU A 545 108.16 68.35 -8.01
C GLU A 545 109.44 67.67 -8.53
N ALA A 546 109.44 66.35 -8.74
CA ALA A 546 110.54 65.65 -9.38
C ALA A 546 110.77 66.12 -10.84
N ASP A 547 109.69 66.35 -11.60
CA ASP A 547 109.75 66.90 -12.96
C ASP A 547 110.33 68.33 -13.01
N LYS A 548 110.21 69.11 -11.91
CA LYS A 548 110.89 70.41 -11.79
C LYS A 548 112.40 70.27 -11.58
N VAL A 549 112.84 69.22 -10.88
CA VAL A 549 114.26 68.91 -10.69
C VAL A 549 114.89 68.44 -12.02
N ASP A 550 114.17 67.64 -12.81
CA ASP A 550 114.62 67.19 -14.14
C ASP A 550 114.69 68.34 -15.16
N ARG A 551 113.78 69.33 -15.08
CA ARG A 551 113.87 70.57 -15.90
C ARG A 551 115.03 71.48 -15.48
N LEU A 552 115.47 71.44 -14.22
CA LEU A 552 116.67 72.15 -13.76
C LEU A 552 117.95 71.43 -14.19
N GLN A 553 117.95 70.09 -14.22
CA GLN A 553 119.06 69.29 -14.77
C GLN A 553 119.18 69.42 -16.30
N GLN A 554 118.07 69.52 -17.04
CA GLN A 554 118.09 69.80 -18.49
C GLN A 554 118.61 71.21 -18.83
N ARG A 555 118.42 72.20 -17.95
CA ARG A 555 118.97 73.57 -18.15
C ARG A 555 120.48 73.65 -17.90
N VAL A 556 121.05 72.80 -17.05
CA VAL A 556 122.51 72.67 -16.87
C VAL A 556 123.14 71.98 -18.08
N LYS A 557 122.51 70.92 -18.59
CA LYS A 557 122.93 70.21 -19.83
C LYS A 557 122.96 71.09 -21.09
N MET A 558 122.03 72.04 -21.22
CA MET A 558 122.01 72.98 -22.37
C MET A 558 123.11 74.05 -22.32
N VAL A 559 123.64 74.38 -21.14
CA VAL A 559 124.73 75.36 -21.00
C VAL A 559 126.09 74.71 -21.26
N GLU A 560 126.23 73.42 -20.98
CA GLU A 560 127.43 72.61 -21.32
C GLU A 560 127.49 72.30 -22.83
N GLY A 561 126.34 72.05 -23.49
CA GLY A 561 126.26 71.82 -24.93
C GLY A 561 126.51 73.06 -25.82
N ALA A 562 126.40 74.27 -25.28
CA ALA A 562 126.69 75.51 -26.02
C ALA A 562 128.20 75.83 -26.10
N LEU A 563 129.03 75.19 -25.29
CA LEU A 563 130.49 75.32 -25.30
C LEU A 563 131.14 74.36 -26.31
N GLU A 564 130.58 73.14 -26.46
CA GLU A 564 131.06 72.10 -27.38
C GLU A 564 130.61 72.34 -28.85
N ALA A 565 129.54 73.12 -29.06
CA ALA A 565 129.03 73.48 -30.38
C ALA A 565 129.88 74.54 -31.14
N SER A 566 130.94 75.07 -30.53
CA SER A 566 131.92 75.95 -31.20
C SER A 566 133.08 75.19 -31.85
N GLU A 567 133.35 73.94 -31.45
CA GLU A 567 134.48 73.15 -31.96
C GLU A 567 134.07 72.10 -33.01
N ALA A 568 132.80 71.70 -33.05
CA ALA A 568 132.28 70.71 -34.02
C ALA A 568 131.77 71.31 -35.35
N LYS A 569 131.94 72.62 -35.58
CA LYS A 569 131.65 73.30 -36.86
C LYS A 569 132.75 73.15 -37.92
N ARG A 570 133.79 72.34 -37.67
CA ARG A 570 134.97 72.30 -38.55
C ARG A 570 135.25 70.98 -39.27
N ARG A 571 134.47 69.90 -39.11
CA ARG A 571 134.93 68.61 -39.69
C ARG A 571 134.05 67.80 -40.60
N ILE A 572 132.73 67.91 -40.65
CA ILE A 572 132.00 66.97 -41.52
C ILE A 572 130.86 67.68 -42.24
N ALA A 573 131.29 68.62 -43.08
CA ALA A 573 130.59 69.11 -44.25
C ALA A 573 130.97 68.27 -45.50
N GLU A 574 131.29 66.99 -45.34
CA GLU A 574 131.61 66.09 -46.45
C GLU A 574 130.87 64.76 -46.29
N ALA A 575 130.09 64.41 -47.32
CA ALA A 575 129.23 63.22 -47.51
C ALA A 575 127.81 63.31 -46.90
N GLN A 576 126.89 64.07 -47.50
CA GLN A 576 125.94 63.61 -48.56
C GLN A 576 125.12 62.38 -48.15
N ALA A 577 123.81 62.52 -47.90
CA ALA A 577 122.73 62.67 -48.88
C ALA A 577 122.24 61.32 -49.46
N ALA A 578 120.90 61.18 -49.48
CA ALA A 578 120.06 60.04 -49.86
C ALA A 578 119.75 59.06 -48.71
N ARG A 579 118.51 58.69 -48.38
CA ARG A 579 117.24 58.82 -49.11
C ARG A 579 116.04 58.58 -48.18
N VAL A 580 115.01 59.41 -48.41
CA VAL A 580 113.59 59.18 -48.16
C VAL A 580 113.04 58.19 -49.20
N LYS A 581 112.14 57.28 -48.79
CA LYS A 581 111.07 56.54 -49.52
C LYS A 581 110.82 55.18 -48.85
N ASP A 582 109.63 54.66 -48.56
CA ASP A 582 108.28 54.92 -49.07
C ASP A 582 107.22 54.63 -47.99
N LEU A 583 106.25 55.54 -47.89
CA LEU A 583 104.87 55.34 -47.48
C LEU A 583 104.08 54.99 -48.74
N ASP A 584 103.35 53.87 -48.78
CA ASP A 584 102.06 53.69 -49.49
C ASP A 584 101.61 52.22 -49.52
N ALA A 585 101.02 51.75 -48.41
CA ALA A 585 100.07 50.62 -48.26
C ALA A 585 99.87 50.46 -46.72
N VAL A 586 98.73 50.61 -46.06
CA VAL A 586 97.41 50.02 -46.31
C VAL A 586 96.37 50.90 -45.62
N LYS A 587 95.80 51.84 -46.37
CA LYS A 587 94.67 52.71 -45.99
C LYS A 587 93.32 51.99 -46.23
N ALA A 588 93.24 50.69 -45.92
CA ALA A 588 92.17 49.80 -46.39
C ALA A 588 91.65 48.77 -45.36
N ALA A 589 91.69 49.04 -44.06
CA ALA A 589 91.14 48.09 -43.08
C ALA A 589 90.47 48.77 -41.86
N LEU A 590 89.70 49.84 -42.12
CA LEU A 590 88.84 50.51 -41.12
C LEU A 590 87.41 50.72 -41.64
N GLN A 591 86.85 49.74 -42.38
CA GLN A 591 85.48 49.78 -42.93
C GLN A 591 84.81 48.38 -43.04
N SER A 592 84.83 47.54 -42.01
CA SER A 592 83.93 46.36 -42.00
C SER A 592 83.39 45.95 -40.63
N GLU A 593 83.27 46.91 -39.71
CA GLU A 593 82.55 46.79 -38.43
C GLU A 593 81.01 46.84 -38.62
N GLN A 594 80.50 46.26 -39.73
CA GLN A 594 79.07 46.22 -40.10
C GLN A 594 78.64 44.85 -40.68
N GLY A 595 79.24 43.75 -40.21
CA GLY A 595 78.90 42.37 -40.64
C GLY A 595 78.26 41.48 -39.58
N ALA A 596 78.19 41.90 -38.31
CA ALA A 596 77.73 41.06 -37.19
C ALA A 596 76.37 41.46 -36.60
N LYS A 597 75.62 42.37 -37.26
CA LYS A 597 74.22 42.72 -36.91
C LYS A 597 73.16 42.04 -37.79
N ALA A 598 73.55 41.39 -38.89
CA ALA A 598 72.62 40.76 -39.84
C ALA A 598 72.18 39.32 -39.48
N LEU A 599 72.71 38.72 -38.41
CA LEU A 599 72.37 37.35 -37.98
C LEU A 599 71.34 37.29 -36.83
N LEU A 600 71.02 38.44 -36.20
CA LEU A 600 69.99 38.54 -35.15
C LEU A 600 68.66 39.13 -35.65
N GLU A 601 68.65 39.76 -36.84
CA GLU A 601 67.43 40.27 -37.49
C GLU A 601 66.68 39.17 -38.28
N ALA A 602 67.33 38.05 -38.59
CA ALA A 602 66.71 36.90 -39.26
C ALA A 602 65.94 35.97 -38.31
N GLN A 603 66.24 35.95 -37.01
CA GLN A 603 65.55 35.11 -36.01
C GLN A 603 64.32 35.78 -35.39
N LEU A 604 64.10 37.07 -35.65
CA LEU A 604 62.91 37.82 -35.19
C LEU A 604 61.76 37.86 -36.22
N GLU A 605 62.03 37.58 -37.50
CA GLU A 605 61.02 37.47 -38.55
C GLU A 605 60.40 36.05 -38.63
N GLU A 606 61.13 35.01 -38.20
CA GLU A 606 60.61 33.63 -38.12
C GLU A 606 59.58 33.46 -36.98
N ALA A 607 59.66 34.29 -35.93
CA ALA A 607 58.69 34.31 -34.83
C ALA A 607 57.44 35.18 -35.11
N ARG A 608 57.51 36.11 -36.08
CA ARG A 608 56.38 36.98 -36.47
C ARG A 608 55.45 36.31 -37.48
N ALA A 609 55.96 35.42 -38.33
CA ALA A 609 55.15 34.62 -39.26
C ALA A 609 54.28 33.54 -38.57
N ALA A 610 54.62 33.11 -37.35
CA ALA A 610 53.86 32.11 -36.60
C ALA A 610 52.62 32.69 -35.88
N ILE A 611 52.58 34.00 -35.60
CA ILE A 611 51.49 34.68 -34.88
C ILE A 611 50.41 35.21 -35.83
N GLU A 612 50.74 35.51 -37.10
CA GLU A 612 49.76 35.91 -38.12
C GLU A 612 48.96 34.73 -38.70
N ALA A 613 49.47 33.49 -38.63
CA ALA A 613 48.75 32.29 -39.04
C ALA A 613 47.62 31.88 -38.06
N GLU A 614 47.78 32.17 -36.76
CA GLU A 614 46.83 31.83 -35.71
C GLU A 614 45.64 32.83 -35.63
N GLN A 615 45.83 34.06 -36.15
CA GLN A 615 44.76 35.07 -36.24
C GLN A 615 43.89 34.89 -37.51
N ALA A 616 44.34 34.14 -38.52
CA ALA A 616 43.55 33.80 -39.71
C ALA A 616 42.60 32.60 -39.49
N GLU A 617 42.91 31.67 -38.58
CA GLU A 617 42.00 30.56 -38.24
C GLU A 617 40.82 30.98 -37.34
N ARG A 618 40.98 32.03 -36.53
CA ARG A 618 39.87 32.60 -35.73
C ARG A 618 38.82 33.33 -36.56
N ALA A 619 39.21 33.97 -37.67
CA ALA A 619 38.28 34.61 -38.61
C ALA A 619 37.52 33.59 -39.50
N ALA A 620 38.08 32.39 -39.73
CA ALA A 620 37.45 31.32 -40.52
C ALA A 620 36.41 30.49 -39.74
N LEU A 621 36.49 30.48 -38.41
CA LEU A 621 35.51 29.81 -37.53
C LEU A 621 34.28 30.69 -37.22
N GLU A 622 34.43 32.01 -37.28
CA GLU A 622 33.33 32.97 -37.09
C GLU A 622 32.45 33.09 -38.35
N ALA A 623 32.97 32.74 -39.53
CA ALA A 623 32.21 32.65 -40.79
C ALA A 623 31.40 31.33 -40.95
N LYS A 624 31.77 30.25 -40.23
CA LYS A 624 31.08 28.94 -40.33
C LYS A 624 29.89 28.76 -39.36
N LEU A 625 29.66 29.71 -38.45
CA LEU A 625 28.49 29.75 -37.56
C LEU A 625 27.35 30.64 -38.08
N GLY A 626 27.55 31.36 -39.20
CA GLY A 626 26.53 32.21 -39.83
C GLY A 626 25.70 31.54 -40.93
N GLU A 627 26.18 30.46 -41.55
CA GLU A 627 25.56 29.85 -42.75
C GLU A 627 24.66 28.62 -42.48
N ALA A 628 24.54 28.16 -41.23
CA ALA A 628 23.65 27.05 -40.86
C ALA A 628 22.30 27.49 -40.26
N ARG A 629 21.91 28.77 -40.42
CA ARG A 629 20.65 29.33 -39.90
C ARG A 629 19.70 29.91 -40.95
N SER A 630 19.88 29.62 -42.24
CA SER A 630 18.89 30.02 -43.24
C SER A 630 18.56 28.92 -44.25
N HIS A 631 17.27 28.55 -44.23
CA HIS A 631 16.47 27.92 -45.29
C HIS A 631 16.45 26.39 -45.37
N GLY A 632 15.43 25.82 -44.71
CA GLY A 632 14.80 24.60 -45.16
C GLY A 632 13.80 24.87 -46.28
N GLN A 633 13.64 23.90 -47.18
CA GLN A 633 12.39 23.58 -47.87
C GLN A 633 12.39 22.11 -48.30
N ALA A 634 11.22 21.49 -48.17
CA ALA A 634 10.93 20.06 -48.15
C ALA A 634 10.70 19.46 -49.55
N GLY A 635 10.84 18.13 -49.66
CA GLY A 635 10.44 17.38 -50.87
C GLY A 635 10.79 15.90 -50.85
N ASP A 636 12.03 15.55 -51.22
CA ASP A 636 12.34 14.20 -51.77
C ASP A 636 13.40 13.40 -50.98
N ALA A 637 13.65 13.72 -49.70
CA ALA A 637 14.73 13.11 -48.93
C ALA A 637 14.43 11.72 -48.31
N ARG A 638 13.16 11.28 -48.27
CA ARG A 638 12.80 10.04 -47.55
C ARG A 638 13.11 8.73 -48.29
N GLN A 639 13.24 8.75 -49.62
CA GLN A 639 13.62 7.56 -50.39
C GLN A 639 15.14 7.33 -50.42
N ALA A 640 15.95 8.39 -50.35
CA ALA A 640 17.40 8.27 -50.24
C ALA A 640 17.84 7.79 -48.85
N GLU A 641 17.13 8.17 -47.79
CA GLU A 641 17.40 7.68 -46.43
C GLU A 641 17.11 6.18 -46.28
N GLN A 642 16.06 5.64 -46.91
CA GLN A 642 15.80 4.19 -46.85
C GLN A 642 16.87 3.37 -47.56
N ALA A 643 17.36 3.80 -48.73
CA ALA A 643 18.47 3.16 -49.42
C ALA A 643 19.80 3.28 -48.65
N ALA A 644 20.03 4.41 -47.98
CA ALA A 644 21.21 4.60 -47.12
C ALA A 644 21.14 3.79 -45.82
N LEU A 645 19.94 3.53 -45.29
CA LEU A 645 19.73 2.70 -44.10
C LEU A 645 19.86 1.21 -44.41
N GLU A 646 19.40 0.74 -45.57
CA GLU A 646 19.66 -0.65 -46.01
C GLU A 646 21.15 -0.89 -46.31
N ALA A 647 21.84 0.08 -46.91
CA ALA A 647 23.30 0.01 -47.08
C ALA A 647 24.03 0.00 -45.73
N ARG A 648 23.57 0.79 -44.74
CA ARG A 648 24.12 0.78 -43.38
C ARG A 648 23.82 -0.52 -42.63
N LEU A 649 22.67 -1.16 -42.84
CA LEU A 649 22.35 -2.46 -42.24
C LEU A 649 23.21 -3.58 -42.83
N ALA A 650 23.45 -3.60 -44.14
CA ALA A 650 24.38 -4.55 -44.75
C ALA A 650 25.84 -4.32 -44.30
N GLN A 651 26.22 -3.07 -44.07
CA GLN A 651 27.53 -2.69 -43.53
C GLN A 651 27.66 -3.05 -42.04
N LEU A 652 26.57 -2.99 -41.27
CA LEU A 652 26.53 -3.44 -39.87
C LEU A 652 26.51 -4.96 -39.74
N ASP A 653 25.87 -5.70 -40.65
CA ASP A 653 25.92 -7.17 -40.65
C ASP A 653 27.32 -7.71 -41.00
N THR A 654 28.03 -7.01 -41.88
CA THR A 654 29.44 -7.31 -42.19
C THR A 654 30.38 -6.86 -41.07
N SER A 655 30.07 -5.78 -40.36
CA SER A 655 30.82 -5.40 -39.16
C SER A 655 30.55 -6.33 -37.98
N LEU A 656 29.33 -6.81 -37.79
CA LEU A 656 28.96 -7.76 -36.73
C LEU A 656 29.63 -9.12 -36.94
N LYS A 657 29.68 -9.61 -38.19
CA LYS A 657 30.39 -10.87 -38.51
C LYS A 657 31.90 -10.75 -38.34
N SER A 658 32.49 -9.61 -38.70
CA SER A 658 33.92 -9.37 -38.47
C SER A 658 34.23 -9.13 -36.99
N GLU A 659 33.33 -8.54 -36.22
CA GLU A 659 33.44 -8.39 -34.77
C GLU A 659 33.24 -9.72 -34.04
N GLN A 660 32.34 -10.60 -34.49
CA GLN A 660 32.18 -11.96 -33.95
C GLN A 660 33.42 -12.82 -34.24
N ALA A 661 34.02 -12.70 -35.43
CA ALA A 661 35.29 -13.35 -35.74
C ALA A 661 36.45 -12.76 -34.91
N ALA A 662 36.46 -11.45 -34.66
CA ALA A 662 37.43 -10.79 -33.80
C ALA A 662 37.25 -11.17 -32.32
N ARG A 663 36.02 -11.37 -31.84
CA ARG A 663 35.71 -11.85 -30.49
C ARG A 663 36.14 -13.30 -30.28
N GLN A 664 35.92 -14.19 -31.27
CA GLN A 664 36.44 -15.55 -31.20
C GLN A 664 37.98 -15.59 -31.22
N ALA A 665 38.62 -14.67 -31.95
CA ALA A 665 40.08 -14.51 -31.94
C ALA A 665 40.62 -13.89 -30.63
N LEU A 666 39.84 -13.02 -29.97
CA LEU A 666 40.18 -12.43 -28.67
C LEU A 666 39.94 -13.39 -27.51
N GLU A 667 38.89 -14.21 -27.56
CA GLU A 667 38.58 -15.25 -26.56
C GLU A 667 39.64 -16.36 -26.60
N ALA A 668 40.15 -16.70 -27.79
CA ALA A 668 41.32 -17.57 -27.96
C ALA A 668 42.63 -16.96 -27.41
N LYS A 669 42.74 -15.62 -27.35
CA LYS A 669 43.89 -14.90 -26.79
C LYS A 669 43.77 -14.66 -25.28
N LEU A 670 42.56 -14.52 -24.75
CA LEU A 670 42.30 -14.31 -23.32
C LEU A 670 42.45 -15.60 -22.49
N ALA A 671 42.33 -16.77 -23.11
CA ALA A 671 42.62 -18.06 -22.47
C ALA A 671 44.12 -18.34 -22.27
N ALA A 672 45.02 -17.48 -22.78
CA ALA A 672 46.46 -17.70 -22.78
C ALA A 672 47.27 -16.42 -22.47
N ALA A 673 47.00 -15.73 -21.36
CA ALA A 673 47.99 -14.84 -20.73
C ALA A 673 47.63 -14.48 -19.28
N PRO A 674 48.60 -14.41 -18.35
CA PRO A 674 48.38 -14.12 -16.93
C PRO A 674 48.33 -12.62 -16.62
N ALA A 675 47.80 -12.31 -15.45
CA ALA A 675 47.49 -10.98 -14.94
C ALA A 675 48.70 -10.09 -14.62
N SER A 676 48.62 -8.83 -15.08
CA SER A 676 49.24 -7.60 -14.52
C SER A 676 48.59 -6.44 -15.30
N GLY A 677 48.05 -5.36 -14.74
CA GLY A 677 48.46 -4.56 -13.60
C GLY A 677 48.59 -3.11 -14.09
N ALA A 678 47.72 -2.23 -13.59
CA ALA A 678 47.81 -0.77 -13.45
C ALA A 678 48.35 0.09 -14.62
N ASP A 679 47.47 0.89 -15.24
CA ASP A 679 47.43 2.36 -15.14
C ASP A 679 46.51 2.91 -16.25
N ALA A 680 45.41 3.56 -15.86
CA ALA A 680 44.47 4.19 -16.78
C ALA A 680 44.35 5.70 -16.51
N PRO A 681 44.28 6.56 -17.56
CA PRO A 681 44.37 8.02 -17.43
C PRO A 681 43.11 8.63 -16.78
N ALA A 682 43.28 9.78 -16.11
CA ALA A 682 42.26 10.45 -15.29
C ALA A 682 40.93 10.77 -16.01
N ASP A 683 40.93 10.92 -17.34
CA ASP A 683 39.71 11.17 -18.13
C ASP A 683 38.76 9.96 -18.16
N TRP A 684 39.28 8.74 -18.00
CA TRP A 684 38.47 7.52 -17.93
C TRP A 684 37.75 7.37 -16.58
N MET A 685 38.23 8.01 -15.51
CA MET A 685 37.54 7.97 -14.22
C MET A 685 36.28 8.82 -14.23
N SER A 686 36.33 9.97 -14.91
CA SER A 686 35.18 10.85 -15.18
C SER A 686 34.10 10.13 -15.99
N GLU A 687 34.46 9.53 -17.14
CA GLU A 687 33.51 8.76 -17.95
C GLU A 687 32.99 7.52 -17.21
N ARG A 688 33.84 6.82 -16.45
CA ARG A 688 33.41 5.67 -15.65
C ARG A 688 32.43 6.07 -14.55
N ASP A 689 32.64 7.20 -13.89
CA ASP A 689 31.77 7.64 -12.81
C ASP A 689 30.45 8.22 -13.36
N GLN A 690 30.47 8.83 -14.55
CA GLN A 690 29.26 9.19 -15.31
C GLN A 690 28.48 7.93 -15.74
N LEU A 691 29.16 6.91 -16.27
CA LEU A 691 28.54 5.64 -16.64
C LEU A 691 28.01 4.88 -15.42
N LYS A 692 28.66 4.98 -14.25
CA LYS A 692 28.13 4.44 -12.99
C LYS A 692 26.87 5.19 -12.54
N ALA A 693 26.82 6.51 -12.72
CA ALA A 693 25.63 7.29 -12.42
C ALA A 693 24.46 6.93 -13.36
N ASP A 694 24.73 6.74 -14.64
CA ASP A 694 23.74 6.32 -15.64
C ASP A 694 23.27 4.87 -15.41
N ILE A 695 24.18 3.96 -15.05
CA ILE A 695 23.82 2.58 -14.65
C ILE A 695 22.98 2.61 -13.35
N ALA A 696 23.31 3.44 -12.37
CA ALA A 696 22.51 3.57 -11.15
C ALA A 696 21.12 4.19 -11.41
N SER A 697 21.03 5.10 -12.40
CA SER A 697 19.77 5.68 -12.89
C SER A 697 18.91 4.63 -13.61
N MET A 698 19.50 3.86 -14.54
CA MET A 698 18.82 2.75 -15.20
C MET A 698 18.37 1.68 -14.20
N LYS A 699 19.22 1.31 -13.23
CA LYS A 699 18.88 0.32 -12.21
C LYS A 699 17.72 0.76 -11.32
N ARG A 700 17.62 2.06 -11.00
CA ARG A 700 16.45 2.63 -10.30
C ARG A 700 15.19 2.57 -11.16
N LYS A 701 15.28 2.88 -12.45
CA LYS A 701 14.14 2.77 -13.38
C LYS A 701 13.69 1.32 -13.58
N LEU A 702 14.64 0.38 -13.63
CA LEU A 702 14.38 -1.05 -13.74
C LEU A 702 13.71 -1.60 -12.47
N MET A 703 14.21 -1.25 -11.28
CA MET A 703 13.54 -1.60 -10.03
C MET A 703 12.14 -1.00 -9.91
N ALA A 704 11.94 0.24 -10.37
CA ALA A 704 10.61 0.85 -10.39
C ALA A 704 9.66 0.13 -11.36
N ALA A 705 10.15 -0.33 -12.51
CA ALA A 705 9.38 -1.13 -13.46
C ALA A 705 9.08 -2.54 -12.93
N GLU A 706 10.03 -3.19 -12.25
CA GLU A 706 9.84 -4.48 -11.58
C GLU A 706 8.80 -4.37 -10.45
N ALA A 707 8.88 -3.32 -9.62
CA ALA A 707 7.88 -3.06 -8.57
C ALA A 707 6.47 -2.79 -9.16
N ALA A 708 6.40 -2.08 -10.30
CA ALA A 708 5.14 -1.85 -10.99
C ALA A 708 4.55 -3.17 -11.53
N LEU A 709 5.37 -4.04 -12.14
CA LEU A 709 4.95 -5.37 -12.61
C LEU A 709 4.52 -6.28 -11.46
N GLU A 710 5.22 -6.26 -10.33
CA GLU A 710 4.87 -7.06 -9.16
C GLU A 710 3.56 -6.58 -8.51
N SER A 711 3.31 -5.27 -8.50
CA SER A 711 2.02 -4.71 -8.08
C SER A 711 0.88 -5.12 -9.01
N ALA A 712 1.10 -5.15 -10.32
CA ALA A 712 0.12 -5.56 -11.33
C ALA A 712 -0.17 -7.08 -11.26
N ALA A 713 0.84 -7.89 -10.95
CA ALA A 713 0.65 -9.32 -10.71
C ALA A 713 -0.17 -9.58 -9.43
N SER A 714 0.10 -8.83 -8.36
CA SER A 714 -0.65 -8.90 -7.09
C SER A 714 -2.12 -8.50 -7.26
N THR A 715 -2.41 -7.43 -8.02
CA THR A 715 -3.80 -7.04 -8.30
C THR A 715 -4.50 -8.08 -9.18
N LYS A 716 -3.85 -8.63 -10.20
CA LYS A 716 -4.41 -9.71 -11.02
C LYS A 716 -4.71 -10.97 -10.20
N ALA A 717 -3.84 -11.35 -9.26
CA ALA A 717 -4.07 -12.47 -8.35
C ALA A 717 -5.25 -12.22 -7.39
N LYS A 718 -5.40 -10.98 -6.90
CA LYS A 718 -6.58 -10.60 -6.08
C LYS A 718 -7.87 -10.65 -6.89
N VAL A 719 -7.87 -10.16 -8.13
CA VAL A 719 -9.03 -10.24 -9.04
C VAL A 719 -9.41 -11.69 -9.29
N ALA A 720 -8.46 -12.55 -9.64
CA ALA A 720 -8.72 -13.99 -9.85
C ALA A 720 -9.25 -14.68 -8.58
N ARG A 721 -8.77 -14.27 -7.39
CA ARG A 721 -9.25 -14.81 -6.11
C ARG A 721 -10.67 -14.35 -5.79
N LEU A 722 -11.00 -13.09 -6.08
CA LEU A 722 -12.36 -12.54 -5.95
C LEU A 722 -13.32 -13.20 -6.95
N GLU A 723 -12.89 -13.43 -8.19
CA GLU A 723 -13.66 -14.18 -9.20
C GLU A 723 -13.90 -15.62 -8.76
N ALA A 724 -12.90 -16.30 -8.18
CA ALA A 724 -13.05 -17.66 -7.65
C ALA A 724 -13.98 -17.70 -6.43
N GLN A 725 -13.90 -16.72 -5.53
CA GLN A 725 -14.83 -16.59 -4.39
C GLN A 725 -16.27 -16.32 -4.84
N LEU A 726 -16.46 -15.43 -5.83
CA LEU A 726 -17.76 -15.18 -6.45
C LEU A 726 -18.34 -16.40 -7.16
N LYS A 727 -17.48 -17.29 -7.67
CA LYS A 727 -17.89 -18.52 -8.34
C LYS A 727 -18.18 -19.67 -7.37
N ALA A 728 -17.60 -19.65 -6.17
CA ALA A 728 -17.84 -20.65 -5.11
C ALA A 728 -19.04 -20.28 -4.21
N LEU A 729 -19.49 -19.02 -4.25
CA LEU A 729 -20.71 -18.54 -3.58
C LEU A 729 -21.97 -18.65 -4.46
N LYS A 730 -21.81 -19.11 -5.71
CA LYS A 730 -22.90 -19.55 -6.60
C LYS A 730 -22.99 -21.07 -6.53
#